data_AF-A0A2H0CCJ1-F1
#
_entry.id   AF-A0A2H0CCJ1-F1
#
_cell.length_a   1.000
_cell.length_b   1.000
_cell.length_c   1.000
_cell.angle_alpha   90.00
_cell.angle_beta   90.00
_cell.angle_gamma   90.00
#
_symmetry.space_group_name_H-M   'P 1'
#
loop_
_entity.id
_entity.type
_entity.pdbx_description
1 polymer ?
#
loop_
_entity_poly.entity_id
_entity_poly.type
_entity_poly.pdbx_seq_one_letter_code
_entity_poly.pdbx_strand_id
1 'polypeptide(L)'
;MRKDKGVALILVVSVLAVAGIMAISFAFTMRLELKAAANYLEATRASYLSQAGVTYAQQILKEDPRNIDSFEDKWHTVFTGSDVDNDGDGQPDSKWINVYNDQGETIGRYAVLVRDETGFMDINVAYKHNLSPLKVTEGWTPYELDLQKFINSSGLKDPDEVYEDILSFRYGSDGQPGEMGVDDNHNQRILDSDGIDNNSNGIIDEASEGIDEPMEYDPFNLRGDDRAFETPFEITKIKSISKQELYKLYPYITTYSVDRNTDAQDRLKNNINTLDAQTLSVLLEDAGVSDPFQKAVNIIDACDDDFSQSVIPKLYTRLMAINRGNMGDWIWKGSSYQSDVENGKPFTITWSNLPEGEYYIGVFGIKDELVGDVTVNGMTQNYVKHGELLRIGAVSFDNKILNLSIKNSTGAVCYFSYLELYPRTGQKNFSSSEIRGVEGIRINEIMVRPVISRNTFSGQVPGGDWTWQNSYYQNNEPKGGKLGEGEWTWKDVPNGKYYIRLFSGIADQEVGDVEISGTHSESIKDGELFGGGKAVTVSGGKLTIRIENNRQTGSTYFKLIELSQSPDGEYIELINLTPRDVNLSGWTLEGPSKEGWPATIPLGTAIGPHEHLVLAIDKDDSQAGISSNGISFISIWGKEKSAALHFLRSISPNSDLLSDTAFMGGNIITLKDSMGHIVDRQEYLSGNVADYKALEKSDPSFIIDSNNNGVPDNWYLSTAKKGATPGLPNYNDGMREKIGEEIIEHYDTEVNVKNKNFSSVGEIFFIPVSTDDWKNIPIEDVAKIADRLTISGIRLEAENKIVKDSEGHWKVVQRAAPFTDWCENGKLDDIGTWKWDVADGLKNGYYKLKIFGEESEAIAISVHLEDDTWTPFTPALTPGPDKGINFGNIEIGTGSVVSTPSRVLEIKIKNSSDTGAAHFDFIRLDPANNLYGRININTASKRVLTTLPGIDDVLADNIINNRVFGNKASLNMGIGDLITTQVLGSTDTDKKNRFRQISNLITVHSDCYRIIVTGQALEKGKVLAEKKIWVVFER
;
A
#
# COMPACT_ATOMS: atom_id res chain seq x y z
N MET A 1 114.12 40.78 -5.19
CA MET A 1 113.08 40.51 -6.21
C MET A 1 112.68 39.02 -6.29
N ARG A 2 112.32 38.35 -5.18
CA ARG A 2 111.87 36.94 -5.19
C ARG A 2 110.54 36.68 -4.46
N LYS A 3 109.93 37.70 -3.81
CA LYS A 3 108.68 37.58 -3.04
C LYS A 3 107.40 37.93 -3.82
N ASP A 4 107.47 38.74 -4.87
CA ASP A 4 106.26 39.21 -5.60
C ASP A 4 105.71 38.23 -6.66
N LYS A 5 106.50 37.22 -7.07
CA LYS A 5 106.07 36.21 -8.06
C LYS A 5 105.25 35.05 -7.45
N GLY A 6 105.34 34.82 -6.13
CA GLY A 6 104.57 33.78 -5.43
C GLY A 6 103.14 34.22 -5.10
N VAL A 7 102.94 35.50 -4.81
CA VAL A 7 101.62 36.08 -4.49
C VAL A 7 100.71 36.07 -5.71
N ALA A 8 101.22 36.47 -6.89
CA ALA A 8 100.46 36.42 -8.14
C ALA A 8 100.03 34.98 -8.52
N LEU A 9 100.90 33.99 -8.29
CA LEU A 9 100.58 32.59 -8.55
C LEU A 9 99.50 32.07 -7.59
N ILE A 10 99.59 32.39 -6.30
CA ILE A 10 98.55 32.05 -5.32
C ILE A 10 97.22 32.71 -5.70
N LEU A 11 97.22 33.98 -6.09
CA LEU A 11 96.00 34.71 -6.49
C LEU A 11 95.35 34.09 -7.75
N VAL A 12 96.15 33.72 -8.75
CA VAL A 12 95.66 33.04 -9.96
C VAL A 12 95.11 31.64 -9.64
N VAL A 13 95.80 30.87 -8.80
CA VAL A 13 95.32 29.54 -8.37
C VAL A 13 94.06 29.65 -7.52
N SER A 14 93.95 30.65 -6.64
CA SER A 14 92.73 30.91 -5.86
C SER A 14 91.56 31.30 -6.76
N VAL A 15 91.76 32.17 -7.75
CA VAL A 15 90.73 32.55 -8.73
C VAL A 15 90.32 31.36 -9.60
N LEU A 16 91.27 30.55 -10.07
CA LEU A 16 90.98 29.33 -10.84
C LEU A 16 90.27 28.26 -10.00
N ALA A 17 90.64 28.10 -8.72
CA ALA A 17 89.96 27.18 -7.81
C ALA A 17 88.51 27.61 -7.56
N VAL A 18 88.29 28.91 -7.31
CA VAL A 18 86.95 29.49 -7.13
C VAL A 18 86.11 29.36 -8.42
N ALA A 19 86.69 29.65 -9.59
CA ALA A 19 86.02 29.47 -10.88
C ALA A 19 85.71 27.99 -11.17
N GLY A 20 86.61 27.07 -10.81
CA GLY A 20 86.40 25.62 -10.94
C GLY A 20 85.28 25.11 -10.03
N ILE A 21 85.23 25.55 -8.77
CA ILE A 21 84.15 25.22 -7.84
C ILE A 21 82.81 25.76 -8.36
N MET A 22 82.77 27.00 -8.86
CA MET A 22 81.56 27.56 -9.47
C MET A 22 81.11 26.80 -10.71
N ALA A 23 82.03 26.43 -11.60
CA ALA A 23 81.71 25.64 -12.79
C ALA A 23 81.17 24.24 -12.46
N ILE A 24 81.74 23.58 -11.45
CA ILE A 24 81.25 22.27 -10.95
C ILE A 24 79.88 22.43 -10.31
N SER A 25 79.69 23.45 -9.47
CA SER A 25 78.40 23.75 -8.84
C SER A 25 77.32 24.02 -9.89
N PHE A 26 77.61 24.86 -10.88
CA PHE A 26 76.70 25.15 -11.99
C PHE A 26 76.35 23.90 -12.81
N ALA A 27 77.33 23.05 -13.14
CA ALA A 27 77.08 21.79 -13.85
C ALA A 27 76.21 20.81 -13.04
N PHE A 28 76.39 20.79 -11.72
CA PHE A 28 75.56 19.98 -10.81
C PHE A 28 74.13 20.51 -10.73
N THR A 29 73.95 21.83 -10.53
CA THR A 29 72.64 22.48 -10.55
C THR A 29 71.92 22.26 -11.87
N MET A 30 72.61 22.42 -13.02
CA MET A 30 72.01 22.20 -14.34
C MET A 30 71.56 20.75 -14.54
N ARG A 31 72.30 19.76 -14.01
CA ARG A 31 71.87 18.35 -14.02
C ARG A 31 70.65 18.11 -13.13
N LEU A 32 70.56 18.76 -11.97
CA LEU A 32 69.39 18.67 -11.10
C LEU A 32 68.16 19.28 -11.77
N GLU A 33 68.29 20.46 -12.38
CA GLU A 33 67.22 21.13 -13.13
C GLU A 33 66.74 20.31 -14.33
N LEU A 34 67.67 19.76 -15.13
CA LEU A 34 67.31 18.86 -16.24
C LEU A 34 66.57 17.61 -15.75
N LYS A 35 66.98 17.04 -14.62
CA LYS A 35 66.31 15.88 -14.02
C LYS A 35 64.93 16.25 -13.47
N ALA A 36 64.79 17.41 -12.85
CA ALA A 36 63.51 17.92 -12.36
C ALA A 36 62.53 18.19 -13.51
N ALA A 37 63.00 18.84 -14.59
CA ALA A 37 62.22 19.10 -15.78
C ALA A 37 61.77 17.81 -16.49
N ALA A 38 62.66 16.81 -16.61
CA ALA A 38 62.31 15.50 -17.15
C ALA A 38 61.27 14.80 -16.27
N ASN A 39 61.48 14.74 -14.95
CA ASN A 39 60.50 14.15 -14.03
C ASN A 39 59.14 14.84 -14.10
N TYR A 40 59.12 16.18 -14.22
CA TYR A 40 57.89 16.95 -14.37
C TYR A 40 57.16 16.62 -15.68
N LEU A 41 57.90 16.53 -16.80
CA LEU A 41 57.34 16.13 -18.10
C LEU A 41 56.74 14.73 -18.05
N GLU A 42 57.46 13.75 -17.51
CA GLU A 42 56.97 12.37 -17.44
C GLU A 42 55.78 12.23 -16.48
N ALA A 43 55.81 12.92 -15.33
CA ALA A 43 54.66 12.97 -14.41
C ALA A 43 53.43 13.62 -15.07
N THR A 44 53.64 14.66 -15.88
CA THR A 44 52.57 15.31 -16.65
C THR A 44 51.99 14.37 -17.70
N ARG A 45 52.83 13.62 -18.42
CA ARG A 45 52.39 12.58 -19.37
C ARG A 45 51.58 11.49 -18.67
N ALA A 46 52.06 10.98 -17.53
CA ALA A 46 51.33 10.00 -16.74
C ALA A 46 49.96 10.55 -16.30
N SER A 47 49.89 11.82 -15.89
CA SER A 47 48.63 12.49 -15.55
C SER A 47 47.65 12.56 -16.72
N TYR A 48 48.11 12.90 -17.93
CA TYR A 48 47.25 12.92 -19.12
C TYR A 48 46.76 11.52 -19.51
N LEU A 49 47.61 10.49 -19.34
CA LEU A 49 47.20 9.09 -19.56
C LEU A 49 46.11 8.66 -18.58
N SER A 50 46.23 9.03 -17.31
CA SER A 50 45.18 8.75 -16.32
C SER A 50 43.88 9.50 -16.63
N GLN A 51 43.96 10.77 -17.07
CA GLN A 51 42.77 11.54 -17.50
C GLN A 51 42.11 10.94 -18.75
N ALA A 52 42.91 10.39 -19.68
CA ALA A 52 42.38 9.67 -20.83
C ALA A 52 41.57 8.43 -20.39
N GLY A 53 42.07 7.68 -19.40
CA GLY A 53 41.33 6.58 -18.80
C GLY A 53 40.02 7.01 -18.12
N VAL A 54 40.02 8.13 -17.39
CA VAL A 54 38.80 8.70 -16.78
C VAL A 54 37.78 9.06 -17.86
N THR A 55 38.22 9.76 -18.91
CA THR A 55 37.34 10.17 -20.01
C THR A 55 36.76 8.96 -20.73
N TYR A 56 37.56 7.90 -20.91
CA TYR A 56 37.10 6.67 -21.53
C TYR A 56 36.02 5.98 -20.67
N ALA A 57 36.23 5.87 -19.37
CA ALA A 57 35.22 5.32 -18.44
C ALA A 57 33.92 6.14 -18.44
N GLN A 58 34.01 7.46 -18.40
CA GLN A 58 32.84 8.35 -18.47
C GLN A 58 32.04 8.15 -19.77
N GLN A 59 32.73 7.96 -20.91
CA GLN A 59 32.04 7.71 -22.17
C GLN A 59 31.33 6.35 -22.17
N ILE A 60 31.98 5.30 -21.65
CA ILE A 60 31.35 3.97 -21.53
C ILE A 60 30.12 4.05 -20.63
N LEU A 61 30.21 4.70 -19.48
CA LEU A 61 29.08 4.88 -18.55
C LEU A 61 27.91 5.65 -19.20
N LYS A 62 28.19 6.68 -20.01
CA LYS A 62 27.16 7.45 -20.72
C LYS A 62 26.46 6.66 -21.83
N GLU A 63 27.15 5.71 -22.45
CA GLU A 63 26.59 4.83 -23.48
C GLU A 63 25.84 3.63 -22.89
N ASP A 64 26.02 3.35 -21.60
CA ASP A 64 25.43 2.21 -20.91
C ASP A 64 23.95 2.48 -20.55
N PRO A 65 23.04 1.51 -20.77
CA PRO A 65 21.64 1.64 -20.36
C PRO A 65 21.49 1.90 -18.86
N ARG A 66 20.59 2.81 -18.48
CA ARG A 66 20.39 3.22 -17.07
C ARG A 66 19.40 2.36 -16.28
N ASN A 67 18.86 1.30 -16.90
CA ASN A 67 17.72 0.58 -16.38
C ASN A 67 18.11 -0.47 -15.32
N ILE A 68 19.25 -1.14 -15.49
CA ILE A 68 19.75 -2.15 -14.54
C ILE A 68 21.27 -2.08 -14.59
N ASP A 69 21.89 -1.89 -13.43
CA ASP A 69 23.34 -1.79 -13.31
C ASP A 69 23.89 -3.03 -12.58
N SER A 70 24.88 -3.68 -13.18
CA SER A 70 25.44 -4.97 -12.75
C SER A 70 26.91 -5.15 -13.15
N PHE A 71 27.56 -6.17 -12.60
CA PHE A 71 28.92 -6.54 -13.01
C PHE A 71 29.00 -7.15 -14.43
N GLU A 72 27.86 -7.47 -15.07
CA GLU A 72 27.83 -7.96 -16.46
C GLU A 72 27.90 -6.82 -17.49
N ASP A 73 27.73 -5.57 -17.06
CA ASP A 73 27.66 -4.42 -17.94
C ASP A 73 29.03 -4.03 -18.52
N LYS A 74 28.99 -3.21 -19.57
CA LYS A 74 30.20 -2.78 -20.27
C LYS A 74 31.09 -1.90 -19.40
N TRP A 75 30.51 -1.06 -18.56
CA TRP A 75 31.27 -0.17 -17.68
C TRP A 75 32.19 -0.93 -16.73
N HIS A 76 31.87 -2.18 -16.38
CA HIS A 76 32.70 -3.06 -15.60
C HIS A 76 33.60 -3.94 -16.50
N THR A 77 32.98 -4.77 -17.34
CA THR A 77 33.66 -5.84 -18.10
C THR A 77 34.72 -5.34 -19.09
N VAL A 78 34.58 -4.12 -19.62
CA VAL A 78 35.57 -3.54 -20.55
C VAL A 78 36.91 -3.30 -19.87
N PHE A 79 36.94 -3.06 -18.56
CA PHE A 79 38.16 -2.70 -17.85
C PHE A 79 38.70 -3.81 -16.93
N THR A 80 37.85 -4.76 -16.52
CA THR A 80 38.24 -5.89 -15.69
C THR A 80 39.42 -6.66 -16.29
N GLY A 81 40.38 -7.01 -15.44
CA GLY A 81 41.57 -7.77 -15.81
C GLY A 81 42.40 -8.20 -14.61
N SER A 82 43.58 -8.76 -14.88
CA SER A 82 44.48 -9.28 -13.84
C SER A 82 45.87 -8.66 -13.88
N ASP A 83 46.02 -7.48 -14.48
CA ASP A 83 47.31 -6.84 -14.70
C ASP A 83 47.70 -5.86 -13.58
N VAL A 84 46.71 -5.19 -12.99
CA VAL A 84 46.91 -4.10 -12.02
C VAL A 84 45.89 -4.22 -10.90
N ASP A 85 46.38 -4.11 -9.67
CA ASP A 85 45.59 -3.86 -8.47
C ASP A 85 45.37 -2.34 -8.35
N ASN A 86 44.20 -1.91 -8.79
CA ASN A 86 43.88 -0.52 -9.02
C ASN A 86 43.19 0.10 -7.79
N ASP A 87 42.68 -0.68 -6.83
CA ASP A 87 42.17 -0.15 -5.55
C ASP A 87 43.13 -0.39 -4.37
N GLY A 88 44.12 -1.27 -4.52
CA GLY A 88 45.15 -1.57 -3.53
C GLY A 88 44.73 -2.64 -2.52
N ASP A 89 43.74 -3.47 -2.84
CA ASP A 89 43.23 -4.53 -1.95
C ASP A 89 44.09 -5.81 -1.96
N GLY A 90 45.11 -5.86 -2.82
CA GLY A 90 46.01 -6.99 -2.99
C GLY A 90 45.61 -7.98 -4.08
N GLN A 91 44.50 -7.76 -4.79
CA GLN A 91 44.06 -8.54 -5.94
C GLN A 91 44.04 -7.70 -7.22
N PRO A 92 44.70 -8.14 -8.31
CA PRO A 92 44.60 -7.45 -9.59
C PRO A 92 43.16 -7.46 -10.12
N ASP A 93 42.63 -6.28 -10.44
CA ASP A 93 41.23 -6.05 -10.85
C ASP A 93 41.10 -5.43 -12.26
N SER A 94 42.19 -4.86 -12.79
CA SER A 94 42.20 -4.09 -14.03
C SER A 94 43.19 -4.63 -15.06
N LYS A 95 42.92 -4.39 -16.35
CA LYS A 95 43.89 -4.65 -17.44
C LYS A 95 44.55 -3.39 -17.97
N TRP A 96 45.75 -3.53 -18.54
CA TRP A 96 46.45 -2.43 -19.21
C TRP A 96 45.87 -2.14 -20.59
N ILE A 97 45.61 -0.86 -20.87
CA ILE A 97 45.27 -0.33 -22.18
C ILE A 97 46.45 0.51 -22.68
N ASN A 98 47.07 0.09 -23.78
CA ASN A 98 48.24 0.76 -24.34
C ASN A 98 47.85 1.96 -25.21
N VAL A 99 48.67 3.02 -25.12
CA VAL A 99 48.58 4.21 -25.97
C VAL A 99 49.80 4.24 -26.88
N TYR A 100 49.54 4.44 -28.17
CA TYR A 100 50.54 4.38 -29.23
C TYR A 100 50.76 5.76 -29.87
N ASN A 101 51.98 6.02 -30.33
CA ASN A 101 52.25 7.17 -31.21
C ASN A 101 51.87 6.86 -32.67
N ASP A 102 52.02 7.86 -33.54
CA ASP A 102 51.75 7.75 -34.99
C ASP A 102 52.60 6.67 -35.70
N GLN A 103 53.69 6.22 -35.06
CA GLN A 103 54.59 5.19 -35.57
C GLN A 103 54.24 3.78 -35.04
N GLY A 104 53.21 3.67 -34.20
CA GLY A 104 52.76 2.41 -33.58
C GLY A 104 53.57 1.98 -32.36
N GLU A 105 54.46 2.83 -31.83
CA GLU A 105 55.23 2.52 -30.61
C GLU A 105 54.41 2.88 -29.36
N THR A 106 54.47 2.03 -28.33
CA THR A 106 53.81 2.29 -27.05
C THR A 106 54.52 3.44 -26.32
N ILE A 107 53.82 4.56 -26.14
CA ILE A 107 54.30 5.75 -25.42
C ILE A 107 53.75 5.83 -23.99
N GLY A 108 52.77 5.00 -23.67
CA GLY A 108 52.17 4.93 -22.35
C GLY A 108 51.11 3.85 -22.27
N ARG A 109 50.56 3.66 -21.08
CA ARG A 109 49.40 2.80 -20.82
C ARG A 109 48.61 3.31 -19.64
N TYR A 110 47.34 2.93 -19.57
CA TYR A 110 46.49 3.19 -18.42
C TYR A 110 45.63 1.97 -18.10
N ALA A 111 45.28 1.79 -16.82
CA ALA A 111 44.38 0.75 -16.35
C ALA A 111 43.27 1.44 -15.54
N VAL A 112 42.02 1.05 -15.77
CA VAL A 112 40.83 1.67 -15.19
C VAL A 112 40.10 0.64 -14.34
N LEU A 113 39.64 1.04 -13.17
CA LEU A 113 38.66 0.32 -12.36
C LEU A 113 37.47 1.23 -12.16
N VAL A 114 36.28 0.73 -12.47
CA VAL A 114 35.02 1.41 -12.18
C VAL A 114 34.31 0.60 -11.10
N ARG A 115 33.87 1.28 -10.03
CA ARG A 115 33.05 0.70 -8.96
C ARG A 115 31.75 1.49 -8.85
N ASP A 116 30.68 0.79 -8.55
CA ASP A 116 29.37 1.39 -8.28
C ASP A 116 29.31 1.85 -6.81
N GLU A 117 29.05 3.15 -6.59
CA GLU A 117 28.92 3.72 -5.24
C GLU A 117 27.62 3.26 -4.56
N THR A 118 26.59 2.92 -5.32
CA THR A 118 25.29 2.41 -4.81
C THR A 118 25.41 0.98 -4.27
N GLY A 119 26.47 0.25 -4.65
CA GLY A 119 26.80 -1.06 -4.08
C GLY A 119 27.52 -0.98 -2.71
N PHE A 120 27.83 0.23 -2.23
CA PHE A 120 28.53 0.47 -0.98
C PHE A 120 27.58 1.02 0.09
N MET A 121 27.96 0.83 1.35
CA MET A 121 27.17 1.35 2.46
C MET A 121 27.41 2.85 2.62
N ASP A 122 26.34 3.64 2.60
CA ASP A 122 26.45 5.08 2.82
C ASP A 122 26.67 5.37 4.31
N ILE A 123 27.83 5.92 4.64
CA ILE A 123 28.26 6.18 6.01
C ILE A 123 27.69 7.48 6.58
N ASN A 124 26.88 8.23 5.84
CA ASN A 124 26.04 9.28 6.41
C ASN A 124 24.63 8.75 6.72
N VAL A 125 24.14 7.76 5.96
CA VAL A 125 22.75 7.29 6.10
C VAL A 125 22.61 6.09 7.02
N ALA A 126 23.46 5.06 6.89
CA ALA A 126 23.31 3.82 7.64
C ALA A 126 23.43 4.06 9.16
N TYR A 127 22.53 3.45 9.94
CA TYR A 127 22.45 3.57 11.39
C TYR A 127 22.41 2.18 12.04
N LYS A 128 21.57 1.99 13.07
CA LYS A 128 21.45 0.76 13.82
C LYS A 128 20.17 0.04 13.46
N HIS A 129 20.26 -1.27 13.37
CA HIS A 129 19.08 -2.13 13.28
C HIS A 129 18.33 -2.13 14.63
N ASN A 130 17.05 -1.77 14.64
CA ASN A 130 16.22 -1.89 15.83
C ASN A 130 15.97 -3.39 16.12
N LEU A 131 16.51 -3.88 17.24
CA LEU A 131 16.40 -5.27 17.70
C LEU A 131 15.26 -5.46 18.70
N SER A 132 14.43 -4.44 18.94
CA SER A 132 13.31 -4.52 19.89
C SER A 132 12.40 -5.70 19.54
N PRO A 133 12.14 -6.64 20.46
CA PRO A 133 11.21 -7.73 20.22
C PRO A 133 9.76 -7.24 20.03
N LEU A 134 9.49 -5.95 20.29
CA LEU A 134 8.19 -5.33 20.12
C LEU A 134 7.98 -4.68 18.75
N LYS A 135 9.03 -4.56 17.91
CA LYS A 135 8.92 -4.34 16.45
C LYS A 135 10.26 -4.57 15.72
N VAL A 136 10.18 -5.35 14.64
CA VAL A 136 11.26 -5.59 13.69
C VAL A 136 11.22 -4.46 12.67
N THR A 137 12.38 -3.97 12.22
CA THR A 137 12.52 -3.04 11.08
C THR A 137 11.45 -3.23 10.02
N GLU A 138 10.75 -2.18 9.64
CA GLU A 138 9.61 -2.26 8.73
C GLU A 138 10.00 -1.93 7.27
N GLY A 139 11.30 -1.74 7.02
CA GLY A 139 11.82 -1.41 5.71
C GLY A 139 11.53 0.03 5.34
N TRP A 140 11.74 0.99 6.25
CA TRP A 140 11.36 2.39 6.06
C TRP A 140 12.30 3.13 5.13
N THR A 141 13.54 3.30 5.58
CA THR A 141 14.58 3.99 4.82
C THR A 141 15.95 3.36 5.11
N PRO A 142 16.98 3.67 4.30
CA PRO A 142 18.31 3.10 4.47
C PRO A 142 19.03 3.37 5.81
N TYR A 143 18.47 4.16 6.74
CA TYR A 143 19.00 4.18 8.12
C TYR A 143 18.92 2.80 8.79
N GLU A 144 17.99 1.93 8.37
CA GLU A 144 17.84 0.58 8.92
C GLU A 144 18.96 -0.41 8.50
N LEU A 145 19.89 0.02 7.63
CA LEU A 145 21.10 -0.74 7.32
C LEU A 145 22.00 -0.82 8.55
N ASP A 146 22.34 -2.03 9.00
CA ASP A 146 23.07 -2.26 10.24
C ASP A 146 24.57 -1.88 10.14
N LEU A 147 24.88 -0.61 10.44
CA LEU A 147 26.23 -0.07 10.51
C LEU A 147 27.07 -0.80 11.55
N GLN A 148 26.50 -1.12 12.73
CA GLN A 148 27.27 -1.77 13.80
C GLN A 148 27.73 -3.17 13.37
N LYS A 149 26.84 -3.98 12.78
CA LYS A 149 27.17 -5.30 12.21
C LYS A 149 28.19 -5.20 11.09
N PHE A 150 28.09 -4.17 10.23
CA PHE A 150 29.08 -3.92 9.20
C PHE A 150 30.47 -3.64 9.78
N ILE A 151 30.57 -2.76 10.78
CA ILE A 151 31.85 -2.41 11.41
C ILE A 151 32.41 -3.62 12.16
N ASN A 152 31.57 -4.38 12.86
CA ASN A 152 31.95 -5.63 13.55
C ASN A 152 32.51 -6.70 12.61
N SER A 153 31.94 -6.84 11.41
CA SER A 153 32.45 -7.77 10.40
C SER A 153 33.74 -7.26 9.71
N SER A 154 34.28 -6.08 10.07
CA SER A 154 35.43 -5.47 9.38
C SER A 154 36.78 -6.02 9.79
N GLY A 155 36.82 -6.81 10.87
CA GLY A 155 38.09 -7.26 11.45
C GLY A 155 38.94 -6.08 11.94
N LEU A 156 38.30 -4.98 12.35
CA LEU A 156 38.95 -3.85 13.02
C LEU A 156 39.34 -4.26 14.44
N LYS A 157 40.34 -3.56 15.00
CA LYS A 157 40.82 -3.85 16.35
C LYS A 157 39.76 -3.56 17.43
N ASP A 158 39.04 -2.46 17.31
CA ASP A 158 38.00 -2.03 18.26
C ASP A 158 36.76 -1.52 17.49
N PRO A 159 35.93 -2.43 16.96
CA PRO A 159 34.82 -2.05 16.08
C PRO A 159 33.71 -1.28 16.81
N ASP A 160 33.49 -1.52 18.10
CA ASP A 160 32.48 -0.79 18.88
C ASP A 160 32.90 0.67 19.10
N GLU A 161 34.17 0.92 19.45
CA GLU A 161 34.70 2.30 19.56
C GLU A 161 34.62 3.05 18.22
N VAL A 162 34.87 2.35 17.10
CA VAL A 162 34.75 2.94 15.76
C VAL A 162 33.31 3.32 15.42
N TYR A 163 32.35 2.47 15.78
CA TYR A 163 30.92 2.76 15.59
C TYR A 163 30.50 4.00 16.37
N GLU A 164 30.83 4.07 17.67
CA GLU A 164 30.51 5.21 18.53
C GLU A 164 31.20 6.51 18.07
N ASP A 165 32.46 6.43 17.61
CA ASP A 165 33.15 7.60 17.07
C ASP A 165 32.51 8.11 15.76
N ILE A 166 31.96 7.21 14.92
CA ILE A 166 31.24 7.61 13.70
C ILE A 166 29.97 8.37 14.08
N LEU A 167 29.18 7.86 15.03
CA LEU A 167 27.98 8.55 15.51
C LEU A 167 28.31 9.88 16.18
N SER A 168 29.31 9.90 17.06
CA SER A 168 29.80 11.12 17.71
C SER A 168 30.35 12.15 16.70
N PHE A 169 30.85 11.69 15.55
CA PHE A 169 31.21 12.60 14.47
C PHE A 169 29.98 13.22 13.80
N ARG A 170 28.93 12.41 13.58
CA ARG A 170 27.69 12.86 12.94
C ARG A 170 26.88 13.79 13.83
N TYR A 171 26.63 13.41 15.08
CA TYR A 171 25.73 14.07 16.03
C TYR A 171 26.41 15.06 16.98
N GLY A 172 27.64 15.45 16.64
CA GLY A 172 28.38 16.43 17.42
C GLY A 172 28.50 16.11 18.92
N SER A 173 28.20 17.10 19.75
CA SER A 173 28.52 17.11 21.18
C SER A 173 27.35 16.73 22.07
N ASP A 174 26.12 16.92 21.59
CA ASP A 174 24.91 16.49 22.30
C ASP A 174 24.64 14.99 22.07
N GLY A 175 25.13 14.43 20.96
CA GLY A 175 25.02 13.02 20.63
C GLY A 175 23.66 12.62 20.09
N GLN A 176 22.81 13.59 19.73
CA GLN A 176 21.48 13.37 19.18
C GLN A 176 21.44 13.76 17.69
N PRO A 177 20.67 13.05 16.84
CA PRO A 177 20.44 13.50 15.48
C PRO A 177 19.68 14.82 15.49
N GLY A 178 20.08 15.78 14.65
CA GLY A 178 19.38 17.06 14.55
C GLY A 178 19.71 18.06 15.67
N GLU A 179 18.75 18.91 16.00
CA GLU A 179 18.80 19.79 17.17
C GLU A 179 18.15 19.07 18.37
N MET A 180 18.94 18.73 19.38
CA MET A 180 18.48 17.99 20.57
C MET A 180 17.13 18.47 21.13
N GLY A 181 16.16 17.56 21.14
CA GLY A 181 14.81 17.73 21.66
C GLY A 181 13.85 18.46 20.71
N VAL A 182 14.21 18.60 19.43
CA VAL A 182 13.41 19.27 18.40
C VAL A 182 13.06 18.29 17.30
N ASP A 183 11.76 18.13 17.02
CA ASP A 183 11.28 17.39 15.84
C ASP A 183 11.63 18.18 14.56
N ASP A 184 12.81 17.90 14.02
CA ASP A 184 13.40 18.69 12.95
C ASP A 184 12.72 18.50 11.60
N ASN A 185 12.35 17.27 11.28
CA ASN A 185 11.68 16.94 10.03
C ASN A 185 10.14 17.03 10.16
N HIS A 186 9.65 17.49 11.32
CA HIS A 186 8.25 17.69 11.64
C HIS A 186 7.40 16.42 11.47
N ASN A 187 8.01 15.25 11.68
CA ASN A 187 7.37 13.96 11.46
C ASN A 187 6.76 13.37 12.74
N GLN A 188 7.05 13.93 13.92
CA GLN A 188 6.51 13.53 15.23
C GLN A 188 5.01 13.27 15.18
N ARG A 189 4.26 14.14 14.50
CA ARG A 189 2.80 14.02 14.31
C ARG A 189 2.36 12.68 13.74
N ILE A 190 3.17 12.10 12.85
CA ILE A 190 2.92 10.81 12.19
C ILE A 190 3.38 9.67 13.08
N LEU A 191 4.50 9.88 13.79
CA LEU A 191 5.21 8.86 14.55
C LEU A 191 4.58 8.62 15.95
N ASP A 192 3.90 9.61 16.53
CA ASP A 192 3.27 9.58 17.86
C ASP A 192 2.07 8.61 18.03
N SER A 193 1.74 7.82 17.02
CA SER A 193 0.58 6.92 17.07
C SER A 193 0.69 5.72 16.11
N ASP A 194 1.87 5.45 15.57
CA ASP A 194 2.05 4.39 14.59
C ASP A 194 2.33 3.02 15.23
N GLY A 195 2.53 2.97 16.55
CA GLY A 195 2.84 1.76 17.29
C GLY A 195 4.34 1.49 17.43
N ILE A 196 5.24 2.26 16.82
CA ILE A 196 6.60 1.85 16.43
C ILE A 196 7.66 2.63 17.23
N ASP A 197 8.77 1.96 17.52
CA ASP A 197 9.94 2.51 18.25
C ASP A 197 10.87 3.17 17.23
N ASN A 198 10.56 4.43 16.94
CA ASN A 198 11.09 5.20 15.82
C ASN A 198 12.39 5.90 16.21
N ASN A 199 12.45 6.43 17.43
CA ASN A 199 13.68 6.95 18.01
C ASN A 199 14.68 5.82 18.39
N SER A 200 14.28 4.55 18.24
CA SER A 200 15.12 3.38 18.46
C SER A 200 15.67 3.28 19.89
N ASN A 201 14.90 3.77 20.88
CA ASN A 201 15.26 3.72 22.29
C ASN A 201 14.94 2.36 22.95
N GLY A 202 14.21 1.47 22.25
CA GLY A 202 13.85 0.13 22.70
C GLY A 202 12.50 0.02 23.42
N ILE A 203 11.72 1.10 23.48
CA ILE A 203 10.41 1.22 24.13
C ILE A 203 9.46 1.82 23.10
N ILE A 204 8.20 1.36 23.08
CA ILE A 204 7.12 2.01 22.33
C ILE A 204 6.32 2.80 23.36
N ASP A 205 6.67 4.06 23.56
CA ASP A 205 5.92 4.96 24.43
C ASP A 205 5.03 5.93 23.65
N GLU A 206 5.08 5.87 22.31
CA GLU A 206 4.41 6.71 21.30
C GLU A 206 4.77 8.19 21.44
N ALA A 207 4.59 8.77 22.63
CA ALA A 207 4.90 10.14 22.92
C ALA A 207 6.40 10.40 22.84
N SER A 208 6.81 11.21 21.85
CA SER A 208 8.21 11.60 21.55
C SER A 208 8.96 10.61 20.66
N GLU A 209 8.26 9.73 19.95
CA GLU A 209 8.88 8.77 19.02
C GLU A 209 9.51 9.44 17.79
N GLY A 210 9.01 10.60 17.36
CA GLY A 210 9.61 11.44 16.34
C GLY A 210 10.38 12.65 16.87
N ILE A 211 10.96 12.54 18.07
CA ILE A 211 11.94 13.50 18.61
C ILE A 211 13.28 12.78 18.77
N ASP A 212 14.37 13.41 18.33
CA ASP A 212 15.73 12.85 18.31
C ASP A 212 15.78 11.49 17.56
N GLU A 213 14.92 11.30 16.55
CA GLU A 213 14.87 10.05 15.77
C GLU A 213 15.87 10.06 14.58
N PRO A 214 16.31 8.88 14.08
CA PRO A 214 17.38 8.81 13.08
C PRO A 214 17.16 9.61 11.78
N MET A 215 15.91 9.87 11.37
CA MET A 215 15.59 10.66 10.18
C MET A 215 15.62 12.18 10.42
N GLU A 216 15.83 12.67 11.65
CA GLU A 216 16.11 14.09 11.92
C GLU A 216 17.50 14.49 11.40
N TYR A 217 18.43 13.53 11.37
CA TYR A 217 19.73 13.72 10.74
C TYR A 217 19.61 13.70 9.21
N ASP A 218 19.59 14.88 8.59
CA ASP A 218 19.71 15.05 7.14
C ASP A 218 21.14 15.47 6.74
N PRO A 219 21.94 14.59 6.11
CA PRO A 219 23.31 14.91 5.72
C PRO A 219 23.41 16.01 4.66
N PHE A 220 22.31 16.38 4.01
CA PHE A 220 22.24 17.47 3.04
C PHE A 220 21.70 18.77 3.63
N ASN A 221 21.14 18.73 4.84
CA ASN A 221 20.54 19.85 5.53
C ASN A 221 20.74 19.73 7.05
N LEU A 222 22.01 19.81 7.46
CA LEU A 222 22.45 19.64 8.84
C LEU A 222 21.82 20.68 9.78
N ARG A 223 21.43 20.23 10.98
CA ARG A 223 20.85 21.06 12.04
C ARG A 223 21.66 20.92 13.33
N GLY A 224 21.36 21.73 14.34
CA GLY A 224 22.07 21.68 15.62
C GLY A 224 23.60 21.78 15.48
N ASP A 225 24.32 20.82 16.05
CA ASP A 225 25.77 20.67 15.91
C ASP A 225 26.22 19.47 15.04
N ASP A 226 25.28 18.95 14.25
CA ASP A 226 25.47 17.85 13.32
C ASP A 226 26.53 18.13 12.25
N ARG A 227 27.12 17.05 11.74
CA ARG A 227 28.10 17.05 10.64
C ARG A 227 27.88 15.85 9.74
N ALA A 228 28.15 16.02 8.45
CA ALA A 228 28.24 14.93 7.49
C ALA A 228 29.68 14.70 7.04
N PHE A 229 30.00 13.46 6.71
CA PHE A 229 31.20 13.17 5.94
C PHE A 229 31.01 13.69 4.52
N GLU A 230 31.79 14.70 4.11
CA GLU A 230 31.71 15.24 2.74
C GLU A 230 32.22 14.23 1.70
N THR A 231 33.18 13.40 2.10
CA THR A 231 33.75 12.34 1.27
C THR A 231 34.04 11.11 2.12
N PRO A 232 34.10 9.90 1.53
CA PRO A 232 34.44 8.69 2.27
C PRO A 232 35.85 8.70 2.90
N PHE A 233 36.76 9.56 2.41
CA PHE A 233 38.10 9.71 2.97
C PHE A 233 38.12 10.39 4.34
N GLU A 234 37.07 11.14 4.66
CA GLU A 234 36.97 11.82 5.93
C GLU A 234 36.83 10.85 7.10
N ILE A 235 36.57 9.56 6.83
CA ILE A 235 36.67 8.48 7.81
C ILE A 235 38.03 8.43 8.52
N THR A 236 39.08 8.99 7.90
CA THR A 236 40.42 9.15 8.51
C THR A 236 40.46 10.13 9.69
N LYS A 237 39.41 10.95 9.88
CA LYS A 237 39.24 11.85 11.03
C LYS A 237 38.82 11.09 12.30
N ILE A 238 38.27 9.87 12.15
CA ILE A 238 37.89 9.00 13.25
C ILE A 238 39.15 8.45 13.92
N LYS A 239 39.32 8.75 15.22
CA LYS A 239 40.57 8.51 15.94
C LYS A 239 40.82 7.03 16.22
N SER A 240 39.77 6.27 16.47
CA SER A 240 39.81 4.83 16.69
C SER A 240 40.27 4.03 15.45
N ILE A 241 40.19 4.60 14.24
CA ILE A 241 40.64 3.95 13.00
C ILE A 241 42.12 4.23 12.74
N SER A 242 42.95 3.20 12.79
CA SER A 242 44.35 3.35 12.40
C SER A 242 44.53 3.49 10.89
N LYS A 243 45.58 4.20 10.44
CA LYS A 243 45.91 4.30 9.00
C LYS A 243 46.11 2.95 8.32
N GLN A 244 46.51 1.93 9.08
CA GLN A 244 46.70 0.57 8.58
C GLN A 244 45.40 -0.22 8.49
N GLU A 245 44.27 0.30 8.98
CA GLU A 245 42.97 -0.39 8.96
C GLU A 245 41.99 0.23 7.97
N LEU A 246 42.30 1.40 7.42
CA LEU A 246 41.46 2.09 6.44
C LEU A 246 41.07 1.21 5.24
N TYR A 247 41.98 0.37 4.75
CA TYR A 247 41.70 -0.53 3.61
C TYR A 247 40.61 -1.58 3.92
N LYS A 248 40.28 -1.81 5.20
CA LYS A 248 39.21 -2.75 5.61
C LYS A 248 37.81 -2.17 5.42
N LEU A 249 37.69 -0.84 5.44
CA LEU A 249 36.42 -0.11 5.34
C LEU A 249 36.25 0.57 3.97
N TYR A 250 37.29 1.25 3.51
CA TYR A 250 37.27 2.12 2.33
C TYR A 250 36.70 1.49 1.04
N PRO A 251 36.90 0.18 0.75
CA PRO A 251 36.30 -0.49 -0.42
C PRO A 251 34.80 -0.75 -0.32
N TYR A 252 34.17 -0.44 0.81
CA TYR A 252 32.80 -0.84 1.13
C TYR A 252 31.92 0.32 1.62
N ILE A 253 32.46 1.54 1.71
CA ILE A 253 31.75 2.73 2.19
C ILE A 253 31.67 3.83 1.12
N THR A 254 30.60 4.62 1.20
CA THR A 254 30.36 5.79 0.35
C THR A 254 29.71 6.94 1.13
N THR A 255 29.62 8.10 0.48
CA THR A 255 28.79 9.27 0.85
C THR A 255 28.03 9.79 -0.38
N TYR A 256 27.97 8.98 -1.44
CA TYR A 256 27.48 9.37 -2.77
C TYR A 256 26.40 8.41 -3.29
N SER A 257 25.77 7.61 -2.44
CA SER A 257 24.73 6.66 -2.89
C SER A 257 23.46 7.42 -3.25
N VAL A 258 23.11 7.44 -4.54
CA VAL A 258 21.92 8.13 -5.08
C VAL A 258 21.17 7.20 -6.04
N ASP A 259 19.86 7.16 -5.87
CA ASP A 259 18.88 6.48 -6.72
C ASP A 259 17.86 7.52 -7.21
N ARG A 260 17.66 7.64 -8.53
CA ARG A 260 16.70 8.58 -9.14
C ARG A 260 15.22 8.25 -8.91
N ASN A 261 14.91 7.27 -8.06
CA ASN A 261 13.57 6.79 -7.76
C ASN A 261 12.75 6.47 -9.02
N THR A 262 13.40 5.89 -10.02
CA THR A 262 12.80 5.40 -11.26
C THR A 262 12.68 3.88 -11.24
N ASP A 263 11.74 3.33 -12.00
CA ASP A 263 11.63 1.89 -12.24
C ASP A 263 12.65 1.40 -13.30
N ALA A 264 12.70 0.09 -13.51
CA ALA A 264 13.51 -0.58 -14.53
C ALA A 264 13.17 -0.16 -15.98
N GLN A 265 12.21 0.74 -16.21
CA GLN A 265 11.90 1.35 -17.51
C GLN A 265 12.21 2.86 -17.52
N ASP A 266 12.94 3.36 -16.53
CA ASP A 266 13.31 4.79 -16.36
C ASP A 266 12.08 5.70 -16.16
N ARG A 267 10.96 5.16 -15.66
CA ARG A 267 9.78 5.93 -15.27
C ARG A 267 9.87 6.28 -13.80
N LEU A 268 9.58 7.53 -13.43
CA LEU A 268 9.47 7.93 -12.03
C LEU A 268 8.43 7.05 -11.31
N LYS A 269 8.79 6.48 -10.15
CA LYS A 269 7.91 5.60 -9.37
C LYS A 269 6.71 6.37 -8.82
N ASN A 270 5.62 5.69 -8.52
CA ASN A 270 4.45 6.34 -7.90
C ASN A 270 4.43 6.11 -6.39
N ASN A 271 4.09 7.14 -5.60
CA ASN A 271 3.96 6.97 -4.16
C ASN A 271 2.64 6.30 -3.79
N ILE A 272 2.69 5.06 -3.31
CA ILE A 272 1.50 4.25 -3.02
C ILE A 272 0.57 4.91 -1.99
N ASN A 273 1.12 5.64 -1.02
CA ASN A 273 0.38 6.30 0.06
C ASN A 273 -0.40 7.55 -0.38
N THR A 274 -0.32 7.92 -1.66
CA THR A 274 -0.97 9.14 -2.20
C THR A 274 -1.64 8.93 -3.56
N LEU A 275 -1.54 7.71 -4.09
CA LEU A 275 -2.23 7.34 -5.30
C LEU A 275 -3.73 7.26 -5.03
N ASP A 276 -4.52 7.70 -6.01
CA ASP A 276 -5.95 7.38 -6.05
C ASP A 276 -6.16 6.00 -6.68
N ALA A 277 -7.25 5.33 -6.31
CA ALA A 277 -7.55 3.96 -6.76
C ALA A 277 -7.65 3.84 -8.29
N GLN A 278 -8.09 4.88 -8.99
CA GLN A 278 -8.18 4.87 -10.45
C GLN A 278 -6.80 4.90 -11.12
N THR A 279 -5.87 5.71 -10.60
CA THR A 279 -4.49 5.76 -11.09
C THR A 279 -3.76 4.46 -10.77
N LEU A 280 -3.97 3.90 -9.57
CA LEU A 280 -3.41 2.61 -9.19
C LEU A 280 -3.95 1.47 -10.07
N SER A 281 -5.24 1.46 -10.43
CA SER A 281 -5.80 0.43 -11.32
C SER A 281 -5.10 0.43 -12.68
N VAL A 282 -4.85 1.61 -13.26
CA VAL A 282 -4.14 1.74 -14.55
C VAL A 282 -2.70 1.22 -14.44
N LEU A 283 -2.02 1.48 -13.33
CA LEU A 283 -0.68 0.94 -13.07
C LEU A 283 -0.71 -0.59 -12.99
N LEU A 284 -1.69 -1.17 -12.29
CA LEU A 284 -1.88 -2.62 -12.16
C LEU A 284 -2.21 -3.27 -13.51
N GLU A 285 -3.07 -2.62 -14.31
CA GLU A 285 -3.41 -3.05 -15.67
C GLU A 285 -2.16 -3.09 -16.56
N ASP A 286 -1.37 -2.02 -16.56
CA ASP A 286 -0.12 -1.92 -17.32
C ASP A 286 0.96 -2.91 -16.83
N ALA A 287 0.94 -3.26 -15.55
CA ALA A 287 1.84 -4.26 -14.97
C ALA A 287 1.43 -5.71 -15.28
N GLY A 288 0.22 -5.93 -15.84
CA GLY A 288 -0.32 -7.26 -16.10
C GLY A 288 -0.76 -7.99 -14.82
N VAL A 289 -1.23 -7.26 -13.83
CA VAL A 289 -1.77 -7.82 -12.57
C VAL A 289 -3.18 -8.36 -12.80
N SER A 290 -3.51 -9.49 -12.16
CA SER A 290 -4.87 -10.04 -12.19
C SER A 290 -5.83 -9.18 -11.35
N ASP A 291 -7.11 -9.14 -11.69
CA ASP A 291 -8.16 -8.38 -10.96
C ASP A 291 -7.74 -6.96 -10.50
N PRO A 292 -7.21 -6.12 -11.42
CA PRO A 292 -6.52 -4.88 -11.07
C PRO A 292 -7.43 -3.86 -10.37
N PHE A 293 -8.73 -3.86 -10.68
CA PHE A 293 -9.69 -2.92 -10.10
C PHE A 293 -9.95 -3.20 -8.62
N GLN A 294 -10.18 -4.47 -8.25
CA GLN A 294 -10.43 -4.85 -6.85
C GLN A 294 -9.18 -4.67 -6.01
N LYS A 295 -8.01 -5.08 -6.53
CA LYS A 295 -6.73 -4.86 -5.85
C LYS A 295 -6.45 -3.37 -5.65
N ALA A 296 -6.76 -2.50 -6.62
CA ALA A 296 -6.55 -1.07 -6.47
C ALA A 296 -7.34 -0.49 -5.29
N VAL A 297 -8.66 -0.70 -5.24
CA VAL A 297 -9.50 -0.16 -4.15
C VAL A 297 -9.14 -0.77 -2.80
N ASN A 298 -8.79 -2.07 -2.75
CA ASN A 298 -8.36 -2.70 -1.50
C ASN A 298 -7.02 -2.16 -0.99
N ILE A 299 -6.07 -1.88 -1.88
CA ILE A 299 -4.77 -1.33 -1.49
C ILE A 299 -4.92 0.11 -0.98
N ILE A 300 -5.80 0.91 -1.60
CA ILE A 300 -6.07 2.28 -1.17
C ILE A 300 -6.79 2.29 0.20
N ASP A 301 -7.92 1.59 0.35
CA ASP A 301 -8.68 1.52 1.63
C ASP A 301 -7.87 0.85 2.75
N ALA A 302 -6.88 0.01 2.40
CA ALA A 302 -5.99 -0.52 3.41
C ALA A 302 -5.02 0.52 3.97
N CYS A 303 -4.77 1.63 3.26
CA CYS A 303 -3.68 2.55 3.54
C CYS A 303 -4.08 4.01 3.79
N ASP A 304 -5.24 4.47 3.32
CA ASP A 304 -5.78 5.76 3.74
C ASP A 304 -6.12 5.73 5.23
N ASP A 305 -6.30 6.90 5.81
CA ASP A 305 -6.68 7.09 7.21
C ASP A 305 -8.15 7.49 7.36
N ASP A 306 -8.83 7.70 6.23
CA ASP A 306 -10.27 7.92 6.17
C ASP A 306 -10.96 6.55 6.21
N PHE A 307 -12.07 6.44 6.94
CA PHE A 307 -12.87 5.22 6.89
C PHE A 307 -13.83 5.27 5.68
N SER A 308 -13.45 5.92 4.56
CA SER A 308 -14.31 6.10 3.41
C SER A 308 -13.94 5.12 2.31
N GLN A 309 -14.85 4.20 2.03
CA GLN A 309 -14.66 3.18 0.99
C GLN A 309 -14.34 3.81 -0.39
N SER A 310 -13.22 3.40 -0.98
CA SER A 310 -12.87 3.73 -2.36
C SER A 310 -13.83 3.05 -3.34
N VAL A 311 -14.27 3.82 -4.34
CA VAL A 311 -15.16 3.33 -5.40
C VAL A 311 -14.63 3.77 -6.76
N ILE A 312 -14.43 2.80 -7.66
CA ILE A 312 -14.03 3.08 -9.04
C ILE A 312 -14.93 2.35 -10.05
N PRO A 313 -15.16 2.92 -11.24
CA PRO A 313 -15.87 2.22 -12.31
C PRO A 313 -14.93 1.25 -13.03
N LYS A 314 -15.29 -0.03 -13.10
CA LYS A 314 -14.68 -1.01 -14.01
C LYS A 314 -15.39 -0.94 -15.36
N LEU A 315 -14.73 -0.34 -16.36
CA LEU A 315 -15.19 -0.34 -17.74
C LEU A 315 -14.60 -1.53 -18.50
N TYR A 316 -15.43 -2.35 -19.14
CA TYR A 316 -14.93 -3.51 -19.87
C TYR A 316 -15.84 -3.95 -21.02
N THR A 317 -15.25 -4.66 -21.99
CA THR A 317 -15.96 -5.42 -23.03
C THR A 317 -15.52 -6.87 -22.98
N ARG A 318 -16.44 -7.80 -22.74
CA ARG A 318 -16.15 -9.24 -22.71
C ARG A 318 -16.31 -9.88 -24.08
N LEU A 319 -15.27 -10.59 -24.53
CA LEU A 319 -15.24 -11.33 -25.79
C LEU A 319 -15.21 -12.84 -25.52
N MET A 320 -16.39 -13.47 -25.59
CA MET A 320 -16.52 -14.91 -25.34
C MET A 320 -15.85 -15.73 -26.44
N ALA A 321 -15.16 -16.82 -26.06
CA ALA A 321 -14.86 -17.88 -27.00
C ALA A 321 -16.17 -18.57 -27.41
N ILE A 322 -16.29 -18.91 -28.69
CA ILE A 322 -17.47 -19.60 -29.22
C ILE A 322 -17.07 -21.03 -29.62
N ASN A 323 -17.95 -22.00 -29.33
CA ASN A 323 -17.72 -23.38 -29.70
C ASN A 323 -17.68 -23.54 -31.23
N ARG A 324 -16.47 -23.74 -31.78
CA ARG A 324 -16.24 -24.07 -33.20
C ARG A 324 -15.83 -25.54 -33.40
N GLY A 325 -16.08 -26.40 -32.41
CA GLY A 325 -15.54 -27.76 -32.37
C GLY A 325 -14.04 -27.77 -32.04
N ASN A 326 -13.39 -28.92 -32.27
CA ASN A 326 -11.96 -29.08 -32.00
C ASN A 326 -11.13 -28.25 -32.98
N MET A 327 -10.20 -27.47 -32.45
CA MET A 327 -9.32 -26.60 -33.22
C MET A 327 -7.87 -27.04 -33.03
N GLY A 328 -7.43 -27.96 -33.89
CA GLY A 328 -6.14 -28.63 -33.72
C GLY A 328 -6.15 -29.52 -32.48
N ASP A 329 -5.24 -29.24 -31.54
CA ASP A 329 -5.09 -29.99 -30.29
C ASP A 329 -5.97 -29.42 -29.16
N TRP A 330 -6.73 -28.35 -29.42
CA TRP A 330 -7.63 -27.71 -28.46
C TRP A 330 -9.07 -28.22 -28.61
N ILE A 331 -9.63 -28.73 -27.52
CA ILE A 331 -10.95 -29.38 -27.47
C ILE A 331 -11.92 -28.49 -26.68
N TRP A 332 -13.10 -28.23 -27.24
CA TRP A 332 -14.16 -27.53 -26.51
C TRP A 332 -14.83 -28.46 -25.50
N LYS A 333 -14.82 -28.10 -24.21
CA LYS A 333 -15.53 -28.82 -23.15
C LYS A 333 -16.22 -27.84 -22.20
N GLY A 334 -17.50 -28.07 -21.92
CA GLY A 334 -18.30 -27.15 -21.12
C GLY A 334 -18.39 -25.78 -21.80
N SER A 335 -17.69 -24.80 -21.24
CA SER A 335 -17.63 -23.40 -21.68
C SER A 335 -16.22 -22.90 -22.02
N SER A 336 -15.25 -23.80 -22.17
CA SER A 336 -13.86 -23.44 -22.46
C SER A 336 -13.19 -24.39 -23.46
N TYR A 337 -12.15 -23.89 -24.12
CA TYR A 337 -11.19 -24.69 -24.87
C TYR A 337 -10.13 -25.25 -23.91
N GLN A 338 -9.79 -26.53 -24.05
CA GLN A 338 -8.79 -27.23 -23.25
C GLN A 338 -7.72 -27.84 -24.17
N SER A 339 -6.44 -27.76 -23.79
CA SER A 339 -5.34 -28.51 -24.43
C SER A 339 -4.40 -29.09 -23.38
N ASP A 340 -4.15 -30.40 -23.45
CA ASP A 340 -3.17 -31.15 -22.65
C ASP A 340 -1.92 -31.53 -23.48
N VAL A 341 -1.80 -31.02 -24.71
CA VAL A 341 -0.71 -31.36 -25.63
C VAL A 341 0.43 -30.35 -25.50
N GLU A 342 1.50 -30.75 -24.83
CA GLU A 342 2.74 -29.98 -24.73
C GLU A 342 3.33 -29.69 -26.12
N ASN A 343 3.62 -28.42 -26.39
CA ASN A 343 4.12 -27.93 -27.67
C ASN A 343 3.20 -28.29 -28.87
N GLY A 344 1.91 -28.46 -28.60
CA GLY A 344 0.87 -28.68 -29.62
C GLY A 344 0.68 -27.48 -30.55
N LYS A 345 -0.22 -27.64 -31.52
CA LYS A 345 -0.57 -26.57 -32.46
C LYS A 345 -1.25 -25.41 -31.73
N PRO A 346 -0.94 -24.16 -32.12
CA PRO A 346 -1.61 -23.00 -31.55
C PRO A 346 -3.09 -23.00 -31.92
N PHE A 347 -3.93 -22.64 -30.95
CA PHE A 347 -5.32 -22.27 -31.13
C PHE A 347 -5.39 -20.81 -31.55
N THR A 348 -6.11 -20.50 -32.63
CA THR A 348 -6.26 -19.11 -33.11
C THR A 348 -7.74 -18.74 -33.22
N ILE A 349 -8.10 -17.60 -32.67
CA ILE A 349 -9.45 -17.04 -32.72
C ILE A 349 -9.39 -15.56 -33.13
N THR A 350 -10.39 -15.14 -33.91
CA THR A 350 -10.48 -13.79 -34.46
C THR A 350 -11.83 -13.18 -34.09
N TRP A 351 -11.78 -11.97 -33.52
CA TRP A 351 -12.95 -11.10 -33.34
C TRP A 351 -12.86 -9.92 -34.31
N SER A 352 -14.00 -9.45 -34.79
CA SER A 352 -14.11 -8.36 -35.77
C SER A 352 -15.15 -7.35 -35.32
N ASN A 353 -15.10 -6.13 -35.87
CA ASN A 353 -15.95 -5.00 -35.49
C ASN A 353 -15.78 -4.55 -34.03
N LEU A 354 -14.56 -4.63 -33.50
CA LEU A 354 -14.24 -4.10 -32.17
C LEU A 354 -14.35 -2.57 -32.13
N PRO A 355 -14.69 -1.96 -30.97
CA PRO A 355 -14.72 -0.51 -30.86
C PRO A 355 -13.32 0.09 -31.06
N GLU A 356 -13.24 1.32 -31.58
CA GLU A 356 -11.95 2.01 -31.76
C GLU A 356 -11.40 2.43 -30.40
N GLY A 357 -10.12 2.15 -30.14
CA GLY A 357 -9.50 2.48 -28.87
C GLY A 357 -8.16 1.79 -28.64
N GLU A 358 -7.54 2.13 -27.51
CA GLU A 358 -6.43 1.39 -26.92
C GLU A 358 -6.94 0.59 -25.73
N TYR A 359 -6.57 -0.69 -25.67
CA TYR A 359 -7.11 -1.64 -24.70
C TYR A 359 -6.02 -2.42 -23.99
N TYR A 360 -6.16 -2.58 -22.68
CA TYR A 360 -5.54 -3.68 -21.96
C TYR A 360 -6.37 -4.96 -22.17
N ILE A 361 -5.70 -6.11 -22.24
CA ILE A 361 -6.34 -7.40 -22.54
C ILE A 361 -6.17 -8.31 -21.33
N GLY A 362 -7.26 -8.60 -20.63
CA GLY A 362 -7.33 -9.67 -19.64
C GLY A 362 -7.69 -11.01 -20.29
N VAL A 363 -7.01 -12.08 -19.90
CA VAL A 363 -7.20 -13.41 -20.49
C VAL A 363 -7.76 -14.38 -19.45
N PHE A 364 -8.89 -15.03 -19.76
CA PHE A 364 -9.62 -15.85 -18.79
C PHE A 364 -9.76 -17.30 -19.27
N GLY A 365 -9.35 -18.23 -18.41
CA GLY A 365 -9.48 -19.68 -18.56
C GLY A 365 -10.38 -20.28 -17.48
N ILE A 366 -9.96 -21.42 -16.93
CA ILE A 366 -10.46 -21.94 -15.65
C ILE A 366 -9.66 -21.30 -14.52
N LYS A 367 -10.32 -20.96 -13.41
CA LYS A 367 -9.68 -20.35 -12.23
C LYS A 367 -8.53 -21.24 -11.74
N ASP A 368 -7.43 -20.62 -11.30
CA ASP A 368 -6.20 -21.26 -10.83
C ASP A 368 -5.41 -22.09 -11.86
N GLU A 369 -5.88 -22.15 -13.12
CA GLU A 369 -5.24 -22.91 -14.20
C GLU A 369 -4.51 -22.00 -15.20
N LEU A 370 -3.60 -22.60 -15.97
CA LEU A 370 -2.91 -21.90 -17.06
C LEU A 370 -3.85 -21.67 -18.25
N VAL A 371 -3.71 -20.51 -18.89
CA VAL A 371 -4.25 -20.26 -20.23
C VAL A 371 -3.24 -20.70 -21.30
N GLY A 372 -1.94 -20.51 -21.05
CA GLY A 372 -0.85 -20.88 -21.95
C GLY A 372 -0.09 -19.67 -22.49
N ASP A 373 0.69 -19.87 -23.55
CA ASP A 373 1.42 -18.78 -24.20
C ASP A 373 0.49 -18.05 -25.14
N VAL A 374 0.24 -16.77 -24.86
CA VAL A 374 -0.72 -15.95 -25.57
C VAL A 374 -0.01 -14.96 -26.49
N THR A 375 -0.37 -14.96 -27.76
CA THR A 375 0.13 -14.03 -28.78
C THR A 375 -0.97 -13.12 -29.27
N VAL A 376 -0.74 -11.80 -29.20
CA VAL A 376 -1.57 -10.74 -29.78
C VAL A 376 -0.67 -9.77 -30.54
N ASN A 377 -1.05 -9.38 -31.76
CA ASN A 377 -0.28 -8.46 -32.62
C ASN A 377 1.21 -8.85 -32.80
N GLY A 378 1.51 -10.15 -32.79
CA GLY A 378 2.88 -10.67 -32.92
C GLY A 378 3.72 -10.62 -31.64
N MET A 379 3.19 -10.06 -30.54
CA MET A 379 3.81 -10.09 -29.22
C MET A 379 3.29 -11.29 -28.44
N THR A 380 4.18 -12.09 -27.86
CA THR A 380 3.84 -13.29 -27.10
C THR A 380 4.19 -13.11 -25.62
N GLN A 381 3.25 -13.39 -24.74
CA GLN A 381 3.48 -13.59 -23.31
C GLN A 381 3.34 -15.08 -22.98
N ASN A 382 4.35 -15.64 -22.32
CA ASN A 382 4.36 -17.05 -21.97
C ASN A 382 3.69 -17.30 -20.62
N TYR A 383 3.15 -18.50 -20.43
CA TYR A 383 2.61 -18.98 -19.15
C TYR A 383 1.52 -18.08 -18.52
N VAL A 384 0.65 -17.49 -19.35
CA VAL A 384 -0.45 -16.62 -18.89
C VAL A 384 -1.41 -17.44 -18.03
N LYS A 385 -1.74 -16.94 -16.84
CA LYS A 385 -2.74 -17.54 -15.94
C LYS A 385 -4.13 -16.95 -16.18
N HIS A 386 -5.16 -17.63 -15.65
CA HIS A 386 -6.51 -17.06 -15.59
C HIS A 386 -6.52 -15.67 -14.93
N GLY A 387 -7.21 -14.72 -15.55
CA GLY A 387 -7.42 -13.37 -15.01
C GLY A 387 -6.24 -12.42 -15.24
N GLU A 388 -5.09 -12.93 -15.71
CA GLU A 388 -3.90 -12.12 -15.94
C GLU A 388 -4.08 -11.21 -17.16
N LEU A 389 -3.58 -9.97 -17.03
CA LEU A 389 -3.53 -9.02 -18.11
C LEU A 389 -2.23 -9.17 -18.91
N LEU A 390 -2.32 -9.01 -20.23
CA LEU A 390 -1.16 -9.09 -21.10
C LEU A 390 -0.24 -7.88 -20.90
N ARG A 391 1.03 -8.14 -20.56
CA ARG A 391 2.12 -7.18 -20.35
C ARG A 391 2.72 -6.67 -21.66
N ILE A 392 1.87 -6.44 -22.65
CA ILE A 392 2.24 -5.94 -23.98
C ILE A 392 1.86 -4.47 -24.17
N GLY A 393 1.45 -3.80 -23.08
CA GLY A 393 0.89 -2.46 -23.07
C GLY A 393 -0.53 -2.42 -23.65
N ALA A 394 -1.11 -1.21 -23.65
CA ALA A 394 -2.40 -1.01 -24.30
C ALA A 394 -2.25 -1.16 -25.82
N VAL A 395 -3.11 -1.98 -26.43
CA VAL A 395 -3.07 -2.28 -27.86
C VAL A 395 -4.25 -1.66 -28.60
N SER A 396 -3.99 -1.12 -29.78
CA SER A 396 -5.03 -0.79 -30.76
C SER A 396 -5.15 -1.92 -31.80
N PHE A 397 -6.34 -2.04 -32.39
CA PHE A 397 -6.64 -3.10 -33.35
C PHE A 397 -6.78 -2.54 -34.76
N ASP A 398 -5.88 -2.93 -35.66
CA ASP A 398 -5.97 -2.60 -37.07
C ASP A 398 -7.30 -3.11 -37.66
N ASN A 399 -8.00 -2.24 -38.40
CA ASN A 399 -9.30 -2.53 -39.02
C ASN A 399 -10.38 -3.06 -38.03
N LYS A 400 -10.25 -2.81 -36.72
CA LYS A 400 -11.17 -3.30 -35.68
C LYS A 400 -11.19 -4.83 -35.56
N ILE A 401 -10.05 -5.48 -35.82
CA ILE A 401 -9.88 -6.94 -35.77
C ILE A 401 -8.82 -7.31 -34.73
N LEU A 402 -9.19 -8.18 -33.79
CA LEU A 402 -8.27 -8.80 -32.84
C LEU A 402 -8.03 -10.26 -33.26
N ASN A 403 -6.76 -10.62 -33.42
CA ASN A 403 -6.32 -11.99 -33.60
C ASN A 403 -5.57 -12.44 -32.34
N LEU A 404 -6.09 -13.47 -31.68
CA LEU A 404 -5.48 -14.11 -30.53
C LEU A 404 -4.99 -15.49 -30.94
N SER A 405 -3.75 -15.81 -30.61
CA SER A 405 -3.21 -17.16 -30.71
C SER A 405 -2.79 -17.65 -29.33
N ILE A 406 -3.11 -18.88 -28.98
CA ILE A 406 -2.74 -19.50 -27.70
C ILE A 406 -2.04 -20.82 -27.96
N LYS A 407 -0.88 -21.04 -27.33
CA LYS A 407 -0.12 -22.29 -27.44
C LYS A 407 0.09 -22.88 -26.05
N ASN A 408 -0.16 -24.19 -25.90
CA ASN A 408 0.31 -24.90 -24.72
C ASN A 408 1.79 -25.26 -24.92
N SER A 409 2.70 -24.59 -24.21
CA SER A 409 4.13 -24.89 -24.20
C SER A 409 4.57 -25.62 -22.92
N THR A 410 3.62 -26.13 -22.14
CA THR A 410 3.87 -26.82 -20.87
C THR A 410 3.32 -28.24 -20.88
N GLY A 411 3.74 -29.06 -19.92
CA GLY A 411 3.10 -30.36 -19.64
C GLY A 411 1.78 -30.26 -18.85
N ALA A 412 1.39 -29.05 -18.40
CA ALA A 412 0.14 -28.81 -17.71
C ALA A 412 -1.01 -28.58 -18.70
N VAL A 413 -2.24 -28.80 -18.24
CA VAL A 413 -3.42 -28.54 -19.05
C VAL A 413 -3.67 -27.04 -19.13
N CYS A 414 -3.89 -26.54 -20.35
CA CYS A 414 -4.24 -25.14 -20.58
C CYS A 414 -5.73 -24.98 -20.90
N TYR A 415 -6.33 -23.88 -20.43
CA TYR A 415 -7.75 -23.57 -20.59
C TYR A 415 -7.98 -22.14 -21.09
N PHE A 416 -8.86 -21.96 -22.06
CA PHE A 416 -9.26 -20.65 -22.56
C PHE A 416 -10.77 -20.51 -22.70
N SER A 417 -11.34 -19.47 -22.10
CA SER A 417 -12.79 -19.23 -22.03
C SER A 417 -13.18 -17.91 -22.72
N TYR A 418 -12.53 -16.79 -22.40
CA TYR A 418 -12.86 -15.47 -22.95
C TYR A 418 -11.73 -14.45 -22.72
N LEU A 419 -11.86 -13.28 -23.34
CA LEU A 419 -11.06 -12.09 -23.05
C LEU A 419 -11.93 -10.99 -22.44
N GLU A 420 -11.33 -10.14 -21.61
CA GLU A 420 -11.88 -8.82 -21.29
C GLU A 420 -10.98 -7.73 -21.88
N LEU A 421 -11.59 -6.77 -22.57
CA LEU A 421 -10.92 -5.57 -23.07
C LEU A 421 -11.23 -4.41 -22.12
N TYR A 422 -10.20 -3.82 -21.55
CA TYR A 422 -10.30 -2.65 -20.66
C TYR A 422 -9.83 -1.40 -21.40
N PRO A 423 -10.67 -0.37 -21.58
CA PRO A 423 -10.30 0.80 -22.36
C PRO A 423 -9.38 1.72 -21.56
N ARG A 424 -8.29 2.19 -22.18
CA ARG A 424 -7.36 3.14 -21.54
C ARG A 424 -7.93 4.55 -21.37
N THR A 425 -8.94 4.91 -22.17
CA THR A 425 -9.59 6.24 -22.15
C THR A 425 -11.09 6.07 -21.96
N GLY A 426 -11.75 7.03 -21.31
CA GLY A 426 -13.19 7.02 -20.95
C GLY A 426 -14.14 7.01 -22.16
N GLN A 427 -14.15 5.89 -22.88
CA GLN A 427 -14.91 5.67 -24.08
C GLN A 427 -16.38 5.32 -23.75
N LYS A 428 -17.28 5.67 -24.66
CA LYS A 428 -18.72 5.36 -24.55
C LYS A 428 -19.01 3.94 -25.03
N ASN A 429 -20.08 3.32 -24.51
CA ASN A 429 -20.58 1.97 -24.86
C ASN A 429 -19.83 0.77 -24.25
N PHE A 430 -19.30 0.91 -23.04
CA PHE A 430 -18.74 -0.21 -22.26
C PHE A 430 -19.73 -0.68 -21.21
N SER A 431 -19.63 -1.95 -20.84
CA SER A 431 -20.22 -2.40 -19.58
C SER A 431 -19.49 -1.70 -18.44
N SER A 432 -20.23 -1.25 -17.44
CA SER A 432 -19.69 -0.63 -16.22
C SER A 432 -20.20 -1.38 -15.01
N SER A 433 -19.30 -1.72 -14.09
CA SER A 433 -19.65 -2.13 -12.73
C SER A 433 -18.91 -1.22 -11.75
N GLU A 434 -19.52 -0.89 -10.62
CA GLU A 434 -18.82 -0.23 -9.52
C GLU A 434 -18.01 -1.28 -8.76
N ILE A 435 -16.74 -0.99 -8.51
CA ILE A 435 -15.86 -1.80 -7.69
C ILE A 435 -15.56 -1.02 -6.41
N ARG A 436 -15.69 -1.68 -5.27
CA ARG A 436 -15.62 -1.09 -3.94
C ARG A 436 -14.54 -1.78 -3.12
N GLY A 437 -13.76 -1.00 -2.37
CA GLY A 437 -12.72 -1.53 -1.51
C GLY A 437 -13.26 -2.04 -0.17
N VAL A 438 -12.34 -2.45 0.69
CA VAL A 438 -12.63 -3.03 1.99
C VAL A 438 -12.02 -2.14 3.06
N GLU A 439 -12.91 -1.50 3.82
CA GLU A 439 -12.51 -0.59 4.87
C GLU A 439 -12.31 -1.29 6.22
N GLY A 440 -11.64 -0.59 7.15
CA GLY A 440 -11.29 -1.10 8.47
C GLY A 440 -12.49 -1.47 9.34
N ILE A 441 -13.65 -0.85 9.14
CA ILE A 441 -14.89 -1.23 9.82
C ILE A 441 -15.86 -1.84 8.82
N ARG A 442 -16.37 -3.04 9.11
CA ARG A 442 -17.27 -3.78 8.21
C ARG A 442 -18.52 -4.25 8.92
N ILE A 443 -19.62 -4.33 8.17
CA ILE A 443 -20.85 -5.01 8.60
C ILE A 443 -20.59 -6.52 8.47
N ASN A 444 -20.60 -7.21 9.62
CA ASN A 444 -20.21 -8.62 9.72
C ASN A 444 -21.39 -9.57 9.87
N GLU A 445 -22.38 -9.20 10.69
CA GLU A 445 -23.52 -10.05 11.01
C GLU A 445 -24.80 -9.22 11.08
N ILE A 446 -25.93 -9.76 10.61
CA ILE A 446 -27.25 -9.12 10.73
C ILE A 446 -28.32 -10.13 11.16
N MET A 447 -29.07 -9.80 12.20
CA MET A 447 -30.27 -10.53 12.59
C MET A 447 -31.50 -9.85 12.02
N VAL A 448 -31.98 -10.35 10.89
CA VAL A 448 -33.13 -9.79 10.17
C VAL A 448 -34.47 -10.29 10.74
N ARG A 449 -34.55 -11.57 11.13
CA ARG A 449 -35.83 -12.22 11.44
C ARG A 449 -35.80 -13.05 12.74
N PRO A 450 -35.78 -12.40 13.92
CA PRO A 450 -35.90 -13.06 15.23
C PRO A 450 -37.34 -13.53 15.51
N VAL A 451 -37.85 -14.39 14.62
CA VAL A 451 -39.24 -14.87 14.60
C VAL A 451 -39.27 -16.39 14.74
N ILE A 452 -40.27 -16.89 15.47
CA ILE A 452 -40.57 -18.32 15.58
C ILE A 452 -41.97 -18.57 15.02
N SER A 453 -42.05 -19.25 13.88
CA SER A 453 -43.32 -19.63 13.27
C SER A 453 -43.90 -20.93 13.87
N ARG A 454 -45.22 -20.95 14.11
CA ARG A 454 -45.96 -22.14 14.55
C ARG A 454 -47.19 -22.35 13.68
N ASN A 455 -47.06 -23.30 12.75
CA ASN A 455 -48.14 -23.70 11.86
C ASN A 455 -49.16 -24.60 12.56
N THR A 456 -50.40 -24.49 12.11
CA THR A 456 -51.44 -25.48 12.38
C THR A 456 -51.33 -26.66 11.40
N PHE A 457 -51.91 -27.81 11.77
CA PHE A 457 -51.93 -29.02 10.95
C PHE A 457 -53.22 -29.81 11.16
N SER A 458 -53.61 -30.63 10.17
CA SER A 458 -54.90 -31.33 10.10
C SER A 458 -55.22 -32.30 11.25
N GLY A 459 -54.23 -32.65 12.06
CA GLY A 459 -54.35 -33.58 13.18
C GLY A 459 -54.64 -32.92 14.53
N GLN A 460 -54.75 -31.59 14.59
CA GLN A 460 -55.12 -30.87 15.81
C GLN A 460 -56.63 -30.95 16.02
N VAL A 461 -57.07 -31.02 17.27
CA VAL A 461 -58.50 -31.03 17.63
C VAL A 461 -58.77 -29.79 18.49
N PRO A 462 -58.94 -28.60 17.86
CA PRO A 462 -59.05 -27.36 18.62
C PRO A 462 -60.36 -27.25 19.40
N GLY A 463 -61.36 -28.08 19.11
CA GLY A 463 -62.70 -27.92 19.65
C GLY A 463 -63.55 -26.95 18.82
N GLY A 464 -64.81 -26.78 19.21
CA GLY A 464 -65.81 -26.06 18.42
C GLY A 464 -66.06 -26.68 17.04
N ASP A 465 -66.67 -25.90 16.15
CA ASP A 465 -66.95 -26.26 14.76
C ASP A 465 -65.81 -25.87 13.80
N TRP A 466 -64.58 -25.73 14.32
CA TRP A 466 -63.38 -25.47 13.52
C TRP A 466 -63.00 -26.71 12.71
N THR A 467 -62.96 -26.57 11.39
CA THR A 467 -62.64 -27.66 10.45
C THR A 467 -61.39 -27.36 9.66
N TRP A 468 -60.51 -28.36 9.49
CA TRP A 468 -59.33 -28.21 8.65
C TRP A 468 -59.71 -28.18 7.17
N GLN A 469 -59.35 -27.11 6.47
CA GLN A 469 -59.55 -26.93 5.03
C GLN A 469 -58.27 -26.38 4.39
N ASN A 470 -57.76 -27.06 3.36
CA ASN A 470 -56.70 -26.55 2.47
C ASN A 470 -55.55 -25.80 3.18
N SER A 471 -54.97 -26.41 4.22
CA SER A 471 -53.84 -25.89 4.99
C SER A 471 -54.14 -24.80 6.03
N TYR A 472 -55.40 -24.62 6.42
CA TYR A 472 -55.83 -23.77 7.53
C TYR A 472 -57.06 -24.38 8.24
N TYR A 473 -57.39 -23.89 9.43
CA TYR A 473 -58.68 -24.14 10.09
C TYR A 473 -59.68 -23.07 9.69
N GLN A 474 -60.92 -23.46 9.43
CA GLN A 474 -62.03 -22.56 9.12
C GLN A 474 -63.21 -22.87 10.04
N ASN A 475 -63.85 -21.82 10.55
CA ASN A 475 -65.11 -21.92 11.27
C ASN A 475 -66.19 -21.11 10.54
N ASN A 476 -67.26 -21.80 10.12
CA ASN A 476 -68.35 -21.24 9.32
C ASN A 476 -69.54 -20.89 10.22
N GLU A 477 -69.79 -19.59 10.43
CA GLU A 477 -70.99 -19.03 11.07
C GLU A 477 -71.39 -19.56 12.47
N PRO A 478 -70.59 -19.43 13.54
CA PRO A 478 -71.09 -19.56 14.91
C PRO A 478 -71.23 -18.17 15.60
N LYS A 479 -72.32 -18.01 16.37
CA LYS A 479 -72.55 -16.87 17.28
C LYS A 479 -72.21 -17.28 18.71
N GLY A 480 -70.98 -17.03 19.15
CA GLY A 480 -70.56 -17.08 20.56
C GLY A 480 -70.65 -18.44 21.28
N GLY A 481 -69.71 -18.73 22.17
CA GLY A 481 -69.69 -19.92 23.04
C GLY A 481 -69.02 -21.16 22.43
N LYS A 482 -69.17 -22.33 23.09
CA LYS A 482 -68.36 -23.55 22.85
C LYS A 482 -68.24 -24.06 21.40
N LEU A 483 -69.14 -23.67 20.49
CA LEU A 483 -69.08 -24.04 19.07
C LEU A 483 -68.23 -23.06 18.23
N GLY A 484 -68.14 -21.79 18.64
CA GLY A 484 -67.26 -20.79 18.02
C GLY A 484 -65.83 -20.84 18.51
N GLU A 485 -65.60 -21.39 19.71
CA GLU A 485 -64.29 -21.47 20.37
C GLU A 485 -63.42 -22.62 19.84
N GLY A 486 -62.18 -22.30 19.46
CA GLY A 486 -61.10 -23.25 19.21
C GLY A 486 -59.88 -22.95 20.07
N GLU A 487 -59.19 -23.98 20.57
CA GLU A 487 -57.98 -23.86 21.39
C GLU A 487 -56.79 -24.57 20.72
N TRP A 488 -55.70 -23.86 20.48
CA TRP A 488 -54.44 -24.43 19.99
C TRP A 488 -53.36 -24.32 21.06
N THR A 489 -52.57 -25.38 21.19
CA THR A 489 -51.47 -25.45 22.15
C THR A 489 -50.22 -26.01 21.49
N TRP A 490 -49.11 -25.28 21.61
CA TRP A 490 -47.78 -25.73 21.25
C TRP A 490 -46.95 -25.93 22.54
N LYS A 491 -46.20 -27.04 22.62
CA LYS A 491 -45.46 -27.46 23.82
C LYS A 491 -43.93 -27.33 23.71
N ASP A 492 -43.46 -26.81 22.59
CA ASP A 492 -42.04 -26.61 22.27
C ASP A 492 -41.80 -25.13 21.90
N VAL A 493 -42.32 -24.21 22.70
CA VAL A 493 -42.15 -22.76 22.50
C VAL A 493 -41.12 -22.25 23.51
N PRO A 494 -39.98 -21.67 23.07
CA PRO A 494 -38.97 -21.18 24.00
C PRO A 494 -39.54 -20.13 24.97
N ASN A 495 -39.09 -20.19 26.22
CA ASN A 495 -39.47 -19.17 27.21
C ASN A 495 -38.96 -17.81 26.77
N GLY A 496 -39.77 -16.77 26.94
CA GLY A 496 -39.43 -15.43 26.50
C GLY A 496 -40.67 -14.55 26.41
N LYS A 497 -40.48 -13.31 25.98
CA LYS A 497 -41.56 -12.42 25.58
C LYS A 497 -41.57 -12.26 24.07
N TYR A 498 -42.77 -12.21 23.51
CA TYR A 498 -42.97 -12.14 22.06
C TYR A 498 -44.16 -11.24 21.74
N TYR A 499 -44.06 -10.51 20.65
CA TYR A 499 -45.22 -10.05 19.91
C TYR A 499 -45.81 -11.24 19.15
N ILE A 500 -47.14 -11.38 19.13
CA ILE A 500 -47.80 -12.50 18.44
C ILE A 500 -48.55 -11.96 17.23
N ARG A 501 -48.12 -12.30 16.02
CA ARG A 501 -48.91 -12.08 14.79
C ARG A 501 -49.73 -13.33 14.48
N LEU A 502 -50.96 -13.13 14.04
CA LEU A 502 -51.84 -14.23 13.66
C LEU A 502 -52.18 -14.17 12.17
N PHE A 503 -52.17 -15.33 11.54
CA PHE A 503 -52.45 -15.45 10.12
C PHE A 503 -53.61 -16.38 9.89
N SER A 504 -54.54 -15.90 9.10
CA SER A 504 -55.73 -16.61 8.67
C SER A 504 -55.41 -17.60 7.53
N GLY A 505 -54.34 -17.31 6.77
CA GLY A 505 -53.93 -18.07 5.59
C GLY A 505 -54.58 -17.61 4.30
N ILE A 506 -55.45 -16.59 4.37
CA ILE A 506 -56.09 -15.93 3.24
C ILE A 506 -56.00 -14.42 3.47
N ALA A 507 -55.40 -13.70 2.52
CA ALA A 507 -55.21 -12.26 2.65
C ALA A 507 -56.53 -11.53 3.00
N ASP A 508 -56.42 -10.56 3.91
CA ASP A 508 -57.51 -9.71 4.41
C ASP A 508 -58.66 -10.44 5.13
N GLN A 509 -58.55 -11.74 5.41
CA GLN A 509 -59.56 -12.47 6.17
C GLN A 509 -59.36 -12.33 7.68
N GLU A 510 -60.44 -12.57 8.43
CA GLU A 510 -60.43 -12.46 9.89
C GLU A 510 -60.02 -13.77 10.54
N VAL A 511 -59.12 -13.68 11.51
CA VAL A 511 -58.74 -14.77 12.39
C VAL A 511 -59.80 -15.02 13.46
N GLY A 512 -60.34 -13.94 14.04
CA GLY A 512 -61.43 -13.97 15.02
C GLY A 512 -61.08 -13.18 16.28
N ASP A 513 -61.88 -13.38 17.33
CA ASP A 513 -61.60 -12.85 18.66
C ASP A 513 -60.59 -13.78 19.35
N VAL A 514 -59.45 -13.25 19.77
CA VAL A 514 -58.32 -14.05 20.25
C VAL A 514 -58.09 -13.79 21.73
N GLU A 515 -57.89 -14.86 22.50
CA GLU A 515 -57.43 -14.82 23.89
C GLU A 515 -56.07 -15.52 24.04
N ILE A 516 -55.10 -14.80 24.62
CA ILE A 516 -53.79 -15.34 24.96
C ILE A 516 -53.41 -14.86 26.36
N SER A 517 -53.10 -15.82 27.25
CA SER A 517 -52.69 -15.53 28.64
C SER A 517 -53.63 -14.56 29.37
N GLY A 518 -54.95 -14.67 29.14
CA GLY A 518 -55.99 -13.84 29.75
C GLY A 518 -56.12 -12.41 29.20
N THR A 519 -55.38 -12.06 28.14
CA THR A 519 -55.61 -10.83 27.37
C THR A 519 -56.49 -11.15 26.17
N HIS A 520 -57.38 -10.24 25.79
CA HIS A 520 -58.31 -10.42 24.66
C HIS A 520 -58.05 -9.38 23.56
N SER A 521 -58.32 -9.74 22.30
CA SER A 521 -58.29 -8.85 21.14
C SER A 521 -59.38 -9.26 20.16
N GLU A 522 -60.21 -8.32 19.76
CA GLU A 522 -61.39 -8.57 18.94
C GLU A 522 -61.06 -8.46 17.45
N SER A 523 -61.67 -9.32 16.62
CA SER A 523 -61.70 -9.22 15.16
C SER A 523 -60.33 -9.10 14.47
N ILE A 524 -59.31 -9.81 14.97
CA ILE A 524 -57.94 -9.79 14.43
C ILE A 524 -57.94 -10.18 12.95
N LYS A 525 -57.25 -9.40 12.11
CA LYS A 525 -57.08 -9.68 10.68
C LYS A 525 -55.81 -10.47 10.37
N ASP A 526 -55.76 -11.04 9.16
CA ASP A 526 -54.58 -11.69 8.61
C ASP A 526 -53.33 -10.80 8.73
N GLY A 527 -52.32 -11.29 9.43
CA GLY A 527 -51.03 -10.59 9.64
C GLY A 527 -51.02 -9.57 10.79
N GLU A 528 -52.13 -9.37 11.50
CA GLU A 528 -52.23 -8.36 12.55
C GLU A 528 -51.62 -8.84 13.88
N LEU A 529 -51.07 -7.88 14.64
CA LEU A 529 -50.55 -8.11 15.99
C LEU A 529 -51.65 -8.27 17.03
N PHE A 530 -51.54 -9.31 17.84
CA PHE A 530 -52.34 -9.49 19.03
C PHE A 530 -52.13 -8.34 20.04
N GLY A 531 -53.23 -7.89 20.65
CA GLY A 531 -53.21 -6.85 21.69
C GLY A 531 -52.74 -5.48 21.21
N GLY A 532 -52.76 -5.20 19.91
CA GLY A 532 -52.19 -3.97 19.34
C GLY A 532 -50.66 -3.90 19.49
N GLY A 533 -49.97 -5.04 19.54
CA GLY A 533 -48.53 -5.11 19.77
C GLY A 533 -48.14 -5.22 21.25
N LYS A 534 -49.03 -5.75 22.10
CA LYS A 534 -48.69 -6.03 23.49
C LYS A 534 -47.89 -7.34 23.60
N ALA A 535 -46.68 -7.26 24.16
CA ALA A 535 -45.84 -8.44 24.36
C ALA A 535 -46.49 -9.48 25.29
N VAL A 536 -46.40 -10.75 24.89
CA VAL A 536 -46.93 -11.91 25.62
C VAL A 536 -45.77 -12.74 26.18
N THR A 537 -45.83 -13.01 27.49
CA THR A 537 -44.86 -13.89 28.15
C THR A 537 -45.21 -15.36 27.91
N VAL A 538 -44.25 -16.12 27.39
CA VAL A 538 -44.28 -17.59 27.31
C VAL A 538 -43.40 -18.16 28.43
N SER A 539 -43.97 -19.05 29.24
CA SER A 539 -43.28 -19.70 30.35
C SER A 539 -43.59 -21.19 30.39
N GLY A 540 -42.59 -22.01 30.73
CA GLY A 540 -42.75 -23.46 30.85
C GLY A 540 -42.80 -24.19 29.49
N GLY A 541 -42.26 -23.60 28.44
CA GLY A 541 -42.17 -24.23 27.12
C GLY A 541 -43.47 -24.25 26.31
N LYS A 542 -44.56 -23.64 26.83
CA LYS A 542 -45.92 -23.85 26.33
C LYS A 542 -46.62 -22.53 26.02
N LEU A 543 -47.25 -22.45 24.86
CA LEU A 543 -48.20 -21.39 24.50
C LEU A 543 -49.56 -22.00 24.16
N THR A 544 -50.62 -21.45 24.75
CA THR A 544 -52.01 -21.79 24.44
C THR A 544 -52.72 -20.53 23.96
N ILE A 545 -53.40 -20.63 22.83
CA ILE A 545 -54.24 -19.56 22.27
C ILE A 545 -55.67 -20.08 22.12
N ARG A 546 -56.64 -19.19 22.33
CA ARG A 546 -58.04 -19.45 22.02
C ARG A 546 -58.52 -18.46 20.97
N ILE A 547 -59.28 -18.95 20.01
CA ILE A 547 -59.83 -18.14 18.93
C ILE A 547 -61.32 -18.44 18.85
N GLU A 548 -62.13 -17.39 18.92
CA GLU A 548 -63.58 -17.46 18.81
C GLU A 548 -64.03 -16.77 17.52
N ASN A 549 -64.84 -17.46 16.72
CA ASN A 549 -65.62 -16.76 15.70
C ASN A 549 -66.84 -16.15 16.37
N ASN A 550 -66.82 -14.84 16.58
CA ASN A 550 -67.90 -14.08 17.22
C ASN A 550 -68.70 -13.24 16.21
N ARG A 551 -68.54 -13.51 14.91
CA ARG A 551 -69.18 -12.73 13.85
C ARG A 551 -70.67 -13.02 13.80
N GLN A 552 -71.46 -11.98 13.52
CA GLN A 552 -72.90 -12.17 13.26
C GLN A 552 -73.17 -12.94 11.96
N THR A 553 -72.29 -12.77 10.96
CA THR A 553 -72.28 -13.45 9.65
C THR A 553 -70.83 -13.53 9.12
N GLY A 554 -70.48 -14.64 8.46
CA GLY A 554 -69.16 -14.84 7.83
C GLY A 554 -68.27 -15.86 8.54
N SER A 555 -67.17 -16.22 7.88
CA SER A 555 -66.21 -17.21 8.36
C SER A 555 -64.99 -16.55 8.98
N THR A 556 -64.34 -17.27 9.89
CA THR A 556 -62.98 -16.97 10.33
C THR A 556 -62.03 -18.10 9.93
N TYR A 557 -60.76 -17.76 9.80
CA TYR A 557 -59.73 -18.68 9.32
C TYR A 557 -58.50 -18.59 10.20
N PHE A 558 -57.81 -19.69 10.44
CA PHE A 558 -56.60 -19.71 11.24
C PHE A 558 -55.58 -20.71 10.70
N LYS A 559 -54.40 -20.22 10.35
CA LYS A 559 -53.33 -21.00 9.72
C LYS A 559 -52.10 -21.13 10.59
N LEU A 560 -51.58 -20.02 11.10
CA LEU A 560 -50.35 -20.02 11.91
C LEU A 560 -50.28 -18.80 12.82
N ILE A 561 -49.41 -18.89 13.81
CA ILE A 561 -48.91 -17.75 14.56
C ILE A 561 -47.42 -17.54 14.30
N GLU A 562 -47.00 -16.29 14.39
CA GLU A 562 -45.60 -15.92 14.50
C GLU A 562 -45.36 -15.32 15.89
N LEU A 563 -44.41 -15.90 16.61
CA LEU A 563 -43.87 -15.30 17.83
C LEU A 563 -42.65 -14.47 17.44
N SER A 564 -42.87 -13.17 17.31
CA SER A 564 -41.87 -12.20 16.86
C SER A 564 -41.20 -11.52 18.05
N GLN A 565 -39.89 -11.33 17.96
CA GLN A 565 -39.15 -10.39 18.82
C GLN A 565 -38.69 -9.16 18.03
N SER A 566 -39.10 -9.02 16.76
CA SER A 566 -38.89 -7.81 15.96
C SER A 566 -39.82 -6.68 16.40
N PRO A 567 -39.38 -5.41 16.30
CA PRO A 567 -38.05 -4.99 15.84
C PRO A 567 -36.97 -5.06 16.95
N ASP A 568 -37.35 -5.20 18.22
CA ASP A 568 -36.48 -5.13 19.40
C ASP A 568 -35.26 -6.06 19.39
N GLY A 569 -35.44 -7.28 18.85
CA GLY A 569 -34.44 -8.34 18.81
C GLY A 569 -33.56 -8.35 17.57
N GLU A 570 -33.83 -7.47 16.60
CA GLU A 570 -32.98 -7.28 15.43
C GLU A 570 -31.67 -6.58 15.84
N TYR A 571 -30.59 -6.86 15.10
CA TYR A 571 -29.31 -6.22 15.34
C TYR A 571 -28.43 -6.25 14.09
N ILE A 572 -27.44 -5.36 14.09
CA ILE A 572 -26.33 -5.31 13.13
C ILE A 572 -25.04 -5.43 13.93
N GLU A 573 -24.16 -6.34 13.57
CA GLU A 573 -22.82 -6.45 14.14
C GLU A 573 -21.79 -5.83 13.20
N LEU A 574 -20.93 -4.99 13.77
CA LEU A 574 -19.74 -4.48 13.12
C LEU A 574 -18.51 -5.27 13.59
N ILE A 575 -17.53 -5.39 12.71
CA ILE A 575 -16.18 -5.86 13.04
C ILE A 575 -15.16 -4.76 12.72
N ASN A 576 -14.16 -4.63 13.58
CA ASN A 576 -13.00 -3.80 13.33
C ASN A 576 -11.83 -4.66 12.82
N LEU A 577 -11.48 -4.55 11.55
CA LEU A 577 -10.35 -5.25 10.92
C LEU A 577 -9.00 -4.58 11.17
N THR A 578 -9.00 -3.39 11.78
CA THR A 578 -7.78 -2.63 12.04
C THR A 578 -7.11 -3.04 13.36
N PRO A 579 -5.79 -2.84 13.49
CA PRO A 579 -5.06 -3.12 14.72
C PRO A 579 -5.19 -2.00 15.79
N ARG A 580 -6.13 -1.05 15.64
CA ARG A 580 -6.33 0.08 16.56
C ARG A 580 -7.78 0.25 16.99
N ASP A 581 -8.01 0.95 18.09
CA ASP A 581 -9.35 1.36 18.52
C ASP A 581 -9.96 2.36 17.53
N VAL A 582 -11.26 2.21 17.23
CA VAL A 582 -12.00 3.10 16.33
C VAL A 582 -13.18 3.74 17.05
N ASN A 583 -13.27 5.06 16.98
CA ASN A 583 -14.37 5.83 17.53
C ASN A 583 -15.53 5.91 16.53
N LEU A 584 -16.69 5.39 16.91
CA LEU A 584 -17.90 5.34 16.07
C LEU A 584 -18.93 6.40 16.48
N SER A 585 -18.55 7.35 17.33
CA SER A 585 -19.44 8.39 17.85
C SER A 585 -20.05 9.23 16.73
N GLY A 586 -21.38 9.26 16.66
CA GLY A 586 -22.09 10.06 15.67
C GLY A 586 -22.12 9.48 14.26
N TRP A 587 -21.52 8.31 14.04
CA TRP A 587 -21.68 7.55 12.80
C TRP A 587 -23.15 7.18 12.59
N THR A 588 -23.53 6.94 11.34
CA THR A 588 -24.94 6.68 11.00
C THR A 588 -25.11 5.41 10.18
N LEU A 589 -26.29 4.81 10.31
CA LEU A 589 -26.73 3.71 9.49
C LEU A 589 -28.02 4.07 8.74
N GLU A 590 -28.07 3.63 7.49
CA GLU A 590 -29.26 3.62 6.66
C GLU A 590 -29.62 2.16 6.39
N GLY A 591 -30.89 1.80 6.63
CA GLY A 591 -31.42 0.48 6.32
C GLY A 591 -32.40 0.50 5.14
N PRO A 592 -32.97 -0.65 4.79
CA PRO A 592 -33.75 -0.81 3.56
C PRO A 592 -35.14 -0.16 3.61
N SER A 593 -35.68 0.10 4.81
CA SER A 593 -37.00 0.68 4.99
C SER A 593 -36.94 2.19 5.24
N LYS A 594 -38.05 2.90 4.96
CA LYS A 594 -38.20 4.33 5.31
C LYS A 594 -38.66 4.53 6.76
N GLU A 595 -38.91 3.46 7.51
CA GLU A 595 -39.35 3.51 8.90
C GLU A 595 -38.12 3.40 9.81
N GLY A 596 -38.07 4.16 10.90
CA GLY A 596 -36.91 4.24 11.81
C GLY A 596 -35.67 4.97 11.23
N TRP A 597 -35.21 4.57 10.05
CA TRP A 597 -33.95 5.02 9.45
C TRP A 597 -33.95 6.49 8.96
N PRO A 598 -32.80 7.19 8.96
CA PRO A 598 -31.50 6.73 9.44
C PRO A 598 -31.42 6.65 10.97
N ALA A 599 -30.46 5.87 11.47
CA ALA A 599 -30.15 5.76 12.88
C ALA A 599 -28.72 6.23 13.16
N THR A 600 -28.48 6.76 14.35
CA THR A 600 -27.17 7.26 14.78
C THR A 600 -26.59 6.37 15.86
N ILE A 601 -25.27 6.13 15.79
CA ILE A 601 -24.50 5.47 16.83
C ILE A 601 -24.22 6.47 17.98
N PRO A 602 -24.51 6.12 19.25
CA PRO A 602 -24.35 7.04 20.37
C PRO A 602 -22.92 7.57 20.55
N LEU A 603 -22.79 8.79 21.07
CA LEU A 603 -21.50 9.36 21.47
C LEU A 603 -20.83 8.50 22.55
N GLY A 604 -19.50 8.38 22.47
CA GLY A 604 -18.69 7.54 23.36
C GLY A 604 -18.63 6.07 22.95
N THR A 605 -19.24 5.69 21.82
CA THR A 605 -19.15 4.32 21.29
C THR A 605 -17.83 4.13 20.57
N ALA A 606 -17.08 3.10 20.94
CA ALA A 606 -15.85 2.69 20.27
C ALA A 606 -15.80 1.17 20.11
N ILE A 607 -15.00 0.72 19.15
CA ILE A 607 -14.72 -0.69 18.87
C ILE A 607 -13.20 -0.90 18.88
N GLY A 608 -12.72 -1.84 19.68
CA GLY A 608 -11.29 -2.14 19.77
C GLY A 608 -10.78 -3.02 18.63
N PRO A 609 -9.47 -3.26 18.56
CA PRO A 609 -8.81 -3.93 17.43
C PRO A 609 -9.26 -5.39 17.27
N HIS A 610 -9.63 -5.79 16.06
CA HIS A 610 -10.13 -7.15 15.75
C HIS A 610 -11.33 -7.59 16.61
N GLU A 611 -12.05 -6.63 17.19
CA GLU A 611 -13.23 -6.93 18.01
C GLU A 611 -14.54 -6.69 17.25
N HIS A 612 -15.60 -7.31 17.74
CA HIS A 612 -16.96 -7.09 17.28
C HIS A 612 -17.74 -6.13 18.19
N LEU A 613 -18.66 -5.36 17.61
CA LEU A 613 -19.62 -4.51 18.32
C LEU A 613 -21.01 -4.70 17.75
N VAL A 614 -21.98 -4.98 18.63
CA VAL A 614 -23.38 -5.09 18.20
C VAL A 614 -24.10 -3.76 18.32
N LEU A 615 -24.77 -3.35 17.25
CA LEU A 615 -25.70 -2.25 17.19
C LEU A 615 -27.12 -2.83 17.28
N ALA A 616 -27.71 -2.71 18.45
CA ALA A 616 -29.04 -3.22 18.76
C ALA A 616 -30.11 -2.18 18.41
N ILE A 617 -31.26 -2.65 17.89
CA ILE A 617 -32.44 -1.79 17.72
C ILE A 617 -32.96 -1.34 19.09
N ASP A 618 -33.19 -2.28 20.01
CA ASP A 618 -33.46 -1.99 21.43
C ASP A 618 -32.49 -2.79 22.31
N LYS A 619 -31.50 -2.10 22.88
CA LYS A 619 -30.46 -2.74 23.69
C LYS A 619 -31.04 -3.32 24.99
N ASP A 620 -31.81 -2.52 25.72
CA ASP A 620 -32.13 -2.72 27.14
C ASP A 620 -33.58 -2.39 27.51
N ASP A 621 -34.52 -2.47 26.55
CA ASP A 621 -35.96 -2.22 26.71
C ASP A 621 -36.27 -0.74 27.03
N SER A 622 -35.40 0.15 26.55
CA SER A 622 -35.48 1.61 26.76
C SER A 622 -35.76 2.39 25.48
N GLN A 623 -35.74 1.74 24.32
CA GLN A 623 -35.88 2.41 23.03
C GLN A 623 -37.29 3.01 22.84
N ALA A 624 -37.37 4.31 22.55
CA ALA A 624 -38.66 4.99 22.42
C ALA A 624 -39.55 4.37 21.32
N GLY A 625 -40.82 4.13 21.65
CA GLY A 625 -41.80 3.49 20.76
C GLY A 625 -41.96 1.99 20.98
N ILE A 626 -40.94 1.34 21.53
CA ILE A 626 -40.95 -0.09 21.92
C ILE A 626 -40.56 -0.31 23.39
N SER A 627 -40.08 0.68 24.14
CA SER A 627 -39.64 0.54 25.54
C SER A 627 -40.64 -0.11 26.50
N SER A 628 -40.14 -0.72 27.57
CA SER A 628 -40.90 -1.32 28.69
C SER A 628 -41.84 -2.46 28.29
N ASN A 629 -41.58 -3.12 27.18
CA ASN A 629 -42.35 -4.30 26.74
C ASN A 629 -41.71 -5.60 27.28
N GLY A 630 -40.43 -5.55 27.67
CA GLY A 630 -39.61 -6.64 28.21
C GLY A 630 -38.97 -7.55 27.15
N ILE A 631 -38.89 -7.09 25.91
CA ILE A 631 -38.15 -7.65 24.79
C ILE A 631 -37.02 -6.65 24.53
N SER A 632 -35.81 -7.16 24.41
CA SER A 632 -34.62 -6.35 24.12
C SER A 632 -33.48 -7.27 23.73
N PHE A 633 -32.50 -6.72 23.03
CA PHE A 633 -31.29 -7.42 22.66
C PHE A 633 -30.64 -8.15 23.85
N ILE A 634 -30.46 -7.48 25.00
CA ILE A 634 -29.85 -8.10 26.18
C ILE A 634 -30.70 -9.26 26.70
N SER A 635 -32.03 -9.13 26.72
CA SER A 635 -32.91 -10.20 27.21
C SER A 635 -32.92 -11.45 26.33
N ILE A 636 -32.68 -11.28 25.02
CA ILE A 636 -32.72 -12.36 24.02
C ILE A 636 -31.34 -13.03 23.88
N TRP A 637 -30.30 -12.19 23.71
CA TRP A 637 -28.98 -12.62 23.27
C TRP A 637 -27.91 -12.60 24.37
N GLY A 638 -28.06 -11.74 25.40
CA GLY A 638 -27.23 -11.77 26.61
C GLY A 638 -25.80 -11.23 26.48
N LYS A 639 -25.52 -10.33 25.52
CA LYS A 639 -24.16 -9.79 25.25
C LYS A 639 -23.99 -8.36 25.76
N GLU A 640 -22.92 -8.11 26.52
CA GLU A 640 -22.66 -6.82 27.16
C GLU A 640 -22.08 -5.77 26.20
N LYS A 641 -21.24 -6.19 25.23
CA LYS A 641 -20.62 -5.31 24.24
C LYS A 641 -21.56 -4.99 23.08
N SER A 642 -22.47 -4.07 23.34
CA SER A 642 -23.49 -3.59 22.41
C SER A 642 -23.77 -2.10 22.60
N ALA A 643 -24.26 -1.42 21.58
CA ALA A 643 -24.76 -0.05 21.63
C ALA A 643 -26.20 0.00 21.12
N ALA A 644 -27.04 0.86 21.71
CA ALA A 644 -28.41 1.09 21.23
C ALA A 644 -28.39 2.08 20.06
N LEU A 645 -29.01 1.73 18.94
CA LEU A 645 -29.18 2.66 17.82
C LEU A 645 -30.21 3.74 18.16
N HIS A 646 -29.87 5.00 17.88
CA HIS A 646 -30.80 6.10 18.05
C HIS A 646 -31.49 6.41 16.72
N PHE A 647 -32.74 5.98 16.58
CA PHE A 647 -33.55 6.21 15.38
C PHE A 647 -34.04 7.67 15.30
N LEU A 648 -33.87 8.29 14.14
CA LEU A 648 -34.38 9.65 13.89
C LEU A 648 -35.89 9.65 13.62
N ARG A 649 -36.44 8.52 13.17
CA ARG A 649 -37.87 8.35 12.93
C ARG A 649 -38.46 7.43 14.00
N SER A 650 -39.74 7.62 14.29
CA SER A 650 -40.46 6.78 15.25
C SER A 650 -40.48 5.33 14.80
N ILE A 651 -40.26 4.43 15.75
CA ILE A 651 -40.43 2.98 15.59
C ILE A 651 -41.60 2.50 16.45
N SER A 652 -42.16 1.34 16.12
CA SER A 652 -43.31 0.73 16.79
C SER A 652 -43.18 -0.80 16.79
N PRO A 653 -43.99 -1.52 17.58
CA PRO A 653 -44.02 -2.99 17.53
C PRO A 653 -44.36 -3.59 16.15
N ASN A 654 -44.96 -2.81 15.25
CA ASN A 654 -45.26 -3.23 13.88
C ASN A 654 -44.15 -2.94 12.88
N SER A 655 -43.11 -2.20 13.28
CA SER A 655 -42.02 -1.81 12.39
C SER A 655 -41.23 -3.03 11.93
N ASP A 656 -40.77 -2.99 10.69
CA ASP A 656 -39.94 -4.01 10.06
C ASP A 656 -38.68 -3.33 9.49
N LEU A 657 -37.68 -3.15 10.36
CA LEU A 657 -36.57 -2.23 10.10
C LEU A 657 -35.55 -2.85 9.14
N LEU A 658 -35.19 -4.11 9.38
CA LEU A 658 -34.33 -4.91 8.50
C LEU A 658 -35.12 -5.76 7.49
N SER A 659 -36.44 -5.82 7.49
CA SER A 659 -37.28 -6.38 6.41
C SER A 659 -36.84 -7.71 5.80
N ASP A 660 -37.64 -8.73 6.06
CA ASP A 660 -37.59 -10.00 5.34
C ASP A 660 -38.28 -9.95 3.96
N THR A 661 -38.87 -8.82 3.58
CA THR A 661 -39.44 -8.58 2.25
C THR A 661 -38.41 -7.97 1.29
N ALA A 662 -38.57 -8.23 -0.01
CA ALA A 662 -37.68 -7.69 -1.04
C ALA A 662 -38.08 -6.26 -1.43
N PHE A 663 -37.14 -5.31 -1.33
CA PHE A 663 -37.33 -3.95 -1.81
C PHE A 663 -36.86 -3.74 -3.26
N MET A 664 -37.47 -2.76 -3.92
CA MET A 664 -37.03 -2.31 -5.25
C MET A 664 -35.64 -1.67 -5.12
N GLY A 665 -34.62 -2.33 -5.67
CA GLY A 665 -33.22 -1.89 -5.59
C GLY A 665 -32.36 -2.63 -4.56
N GLY A 666 -32.90 -3.65 -3.89
CA GLY A 666 -32.16 -4.48 -2.92
C GLY A 666 -32.43 -4.11 -1.46
N ASN A 667 -32.22 -5.05 -0.54
CA ASN A 667 -32.25 -4.76 0.89
C ASN A 667 -30.83 -4.36 1.31
N ILE A 668 -30.56 -3.05 1.30
CA ILE A 668 -29.23 -2.50 1.50
C ILE A 668 -29.10 -1.85 2.89
N ILE A 669 -28.00 -2.14 3.56
CA ILE A 669 -27.54 -1.42 4.75
C ILE A 669 -26.30 -0.62 4.35
N THR A 670 -26.29 0.67 4.68
CA THR A 670 -25.13 1.56 4.48
C THR A 670 -24.68 2.11 5.82
N LEU A 671 -23.42 1.85 6.17
CA LEU A 671 -22.71 2.46 7.29
C LEU A 671 -22.02 3.72 6.79
N LYS A 672 -22.16 4.82 7.54
CA LYS A 672 -21.50 6.09 7.26
C LYS A 672 -20.79 6.62 8.49
N ASP A 673 -19.66 7.28 8.27
CA ASP A 673 -18.93 7.98 9.32
C ASP A 673 -19.75 9.19 9.85
N SER A 674 -19.17 9.94 10.79
CA SER A 674 -19.82 11.13 11.35
C SER A 674 -19.98 12.29 10.36
N MET A 675 -19.29 12.24 9.22
CA MET A 675 -19.29 13.27 8.18
C MET A 675 -20.21 12.90 7.00
N GLY A 676 -20.65 11.64 6.94
CA GLY A 676 -21.56 11.12 5.95
C GLY A 676 -20.89 10.33 4.83
N HIS A 677 -19.57 10.10 4.89
CA HIS A 677 -18.87 9.22 3.96
C HIS A 677 -19.28 7.78 4.16
N ILE A 678 -19.30 7.00 3.08
CA ILE A 678 -19.71 5.60 3.12
C ILE A 678 -18.53 4.77 3.59
N VAL A 679 -18.68 4.09 4.73
CA VAL A 679 -17.68 3.20 5.30
C VAL A 679 -17.85 1.77 4.78
N ASP A 680 -19.08 1.28 4.80
CA ASP A 680 -19.41 -0.04 4.27
C ASP A 680 -20.85 -0.06 3.74
N ARG A 681 -21.09 -0.93 2.77
CA ARG A 681 -22.41 -1.15 2.20
C ARG A 681 -22.59 -2.63 1.90
N GLN A 682 -23.69 -3.21 2.37
CA GLN A 682 -24.02 -4.61 2.13
C GLN A 682 -25.47 -4.78 1.69
N GLU A 683 -25.72 -5.73 0.79
CA GLU A 683 -27.05 -6.16 0.37
C GLU A 683 -27.32 -7.57 0.89
N TYR A 684 -28.54 -7.85 1.35
CA TYR A 684 -29.01 -9.22 1.54
C TYR A 684 -30.29 -9.44 0.75
N LEU A 685 -30.50 -10.67 0.29
CA LEU A 685 -31.72 -11.02 -0.41
C LEU A 685 -32.71 -11.64 0.56
N SER A 686 -34.01 -11.39 0.36
CA SER A 686 -35.08 -11.98 1.19
C SER A 686 -35.01 -13.51 1.21
N GLY A 687 -34.47 -14.14 0.16
CA GLY A 687 -34.26 -15.58 0.09
C GLY A 687 -33.15 -16.13 1.01
N ASN A 688 -32.26 -15.28 1.51
CA ASN A 688 -31.24 -15.66 2.49
C ASN A 688 -31.80 -15.67 3.92
N VAL A 689 -32.84 -14.88 4.19
CA VAL A 689 -33.38 -14.67 5.53
C VAL A 689 -34.08 -15.93 6.04
N ALA A 690 -33.77 -16.32 7.28
CA ALA A 690 -34.38 -17.48 7.93
C ALA A 690 -34.83 -17.15 9.36
N ASP A 691 -35.94 -17.77 9.79
CA ASP A 691 -36.46 -17.66 11.15
C ASP A 691 -35.37 -17.99 12.19
N TYR A 692 -35.07 -17.01 13.06
CA TYR A 692 -34.16 -17.14 14.18
C TYR A 692 -32.73 -17.55 13.77
N LYS A 693 -32.28 -17.09 12.60
CA LYS A 693 -30.89 -17.23 12.14
C LYS A 693 -30.36 -15.93 11.59
N ALA A 694 -29.18 -15.53 12.07
CA ALA A 694 -28.49 -14.37 11.53
C ALA A 694 -27.82 -14.69 10.19
N LEU A 695 -27.65 -13.67 9.37
CA LEU A 695 -26.76 -13.67 8.21
C LEU A 695 -25.40 -13.19 8.68
N GLU A 696 -24.35 -13.92 8.34
CA GLU A 696 -23.00 -13.65 8.82
C GLU A 696 -21.99 -13.80 7.69
N LYS A 697 -20.98 -12.93 7.68
CA LYS A 697 -19.80 -13.09 6.85
C LYS A 697 -18.84 -14.06 7.53
N SER A 698 -18.31 -15.01 6.75
CA SER A 698 -17.22 -15.86 7.22
C SER A 698 -15.92 -15.08 7.14
N ASP A 699 -15.45 -14.79 5.92
CA ASP A 699 -14.39 -13.82 5.68
C ASP A 699 -15.02 -12.43 5.51
N PRO A 700 -14.78 -11.48 6.42
CA PRO A 700 -15.33 -10.13 6.32
C PRO A 700 -14.81 -9.37 5.09
N SER A 701 -13.62 -9.69 4.58
CA SER A 701 -12.99 -9.03 3.43
C SER A 701 -13.44 -9.58 2.08
N PHE A 702 -14.04 -10.77 2.06
CA PHE A 702 -14.49 -11.41 0.83
C PHE A 702 -15.70 -10.69 0.23
N ILE A 703 -15.69 -10.51 -1.09
CA ILE A 703 -16.70 -9.78 -1.85
C ILE A 703 -17.24 -10.67 -2.97
N ILE A 704 -18.55 -10.90 -2.94
CA ILE A 704 -19.31 -11.39 -4.10
C ILE A 704 -20.45 -10.40 -4.32
N ASP A 705 -20.62 -9.98 -5.58
CA ASP A 705 -21.79 -9.27 -6.05
C ASP A 705 -22.46 -10.16 -7.10
N SER A 706 -23.43 -10.96 -6.66
CA SER A 706 -24.05 -11.98 -7.51
C SER A 706 -24.94 -11.40 -8.61
N ASN A 707 -25.42 -10.17 -8.41
CA ASN A 707 -26.39 -9.50 -9.28
C ASN A 707 -25.78 -8.33 -10.08
N ASN A 708 -24.49 -8.03 -9.88
CA ASN A 708 -23.71 -6.98 -10.51
C ASN A 708 -24.29 -5.57 -10.31
N ASN A 709 -24.92 -5.29 -9.16
CA ASN A 709 -25.44 -3.96 -8.82
C ASN A 709 -24.41 -3.04 -8.15
N GLY A 710 -23.20 -3.53 -7.90
CA GLY A 710 -22.11 -2.82 -7.24
C GLY A 710 -22.16 -2.89 -5.71
N VAL A 711 -22.99 -3.75 -5.12
CA VAL A 711 -23.09 -3.95 -3.66
C VAL A 711 -22.88 -5.42 -3.34
N PRO A 712 -21.96 -5.78 -2.42
CA PRO A 712 -21.73 -7.17 -2.08
C PRO A 712 -22.94 -7.81 -1.38
N ASP A 713 -23.21 -9.08 -1.72
CA ASP A 713 -24.33 -9.89 -1.22
C ASP A 713 -23.92 -11.27 -0.68
N ASN A 714 -22.65 -11.41 -0.29
CA ASN A 714 -22.11 -12.63 0.31
C ASN A 714 -22.55 -12.82 1.77
N TRP A 715 -23.52 -13.72 1.99
CA TRP A 715 -24.01 -14.08 3.33
C TRP A 715 -24.09 -15.59 3.54
N TYR A 716 -23.69 -16.02 4.74
CA TYR A 716 -23.90 -17.37 5.22
C TYR A 716 -24.91 -17.37 6.38
N LEU A 717 -25.68 -18.45 6.52
CA LEU A 717 -26.53 -18.62 7.70
C LEU A 717 -25.66 -19.00 8.90
N SER A 718 -25.77 -18.24 9.99
CA SER A 718 -25.02 -18.50 11.22
C SER A 718 -25.34 -19.89 11.80
N THR A 719 -24.30 -20.61 12.21
CA THR A 719 -24.39 -21.99 12.75
C THR A 719 -24.17 -22.06 14.27
N ALA A 720 -24.09 -20.90 14.95
CA ALA A 720 -23.91 -20.82 16.39
C ALA A 720 -24.96 -21.65 17.17
N LYS A 721 -24.64 -22.11 18.39
CA LYS A 721 -25.51 -23.00 19.21
C LYS A 721 -26.94 -22.47 19.46
N LYS A 722 -27.18 -21.16 19.27
CA LYS A 722 -28.51 -20.51 19.30
C LYS A 722 -28.84 -19.77 17.99
N GLY A 723 -28.29 -20.20 16.85
CA GLY A 723 -28.58 -19.69 15.50
C GLY A 723 -28.20 -18.24 15.19
N ALA A 724 -27.84 -17.44 16.20
CA ALA A 724 -27.71 -15.99 16.12
C ALA A 724 -27.12 -15.36 17.40
N THR A 725 -26.12 -15.99 18.00
CA THR A 725 -25.44 -15.35 19.15
C THR A 725 -24.36 -14.43 18.58
N PRO A 726 -24.50 -13.11 18.68
CA PRO A 726 -23.61 -12.18 18.00
C PRO A 726 -22.17 -12.24 18.54
N GLY A 727 -21.19 -12.10 17.64
CA GLY A 727 -19.75 -11.90 17.86
C GLY A 727 -19.11 -12.87 18.82
N LEU A 728 -19.50 -14.12 18.63
CA LEU A 728 -18.57 -15.23 18.74
C LEU A 728 -18.17 -15.58 17.30
N PRO A 729 -16.88 -15.83 17.00
CA PRO A 729 -16.50 -16.47 15.74
C PRO A 729 -17.33 -17.75 15.62
N ASN A 730 -18.26 -17.79 14.68
CA ASN A 730 -19.18 -18.91 14.58
C ASN A 730 -18.50 -20.08 13.84
N TYR A 731 -19.06 -21.28 13.98
CA TYR A 731 -18.54 -22.48 13.32
C TYR A 731 -19.19 -22.69 11.94
N ASN A 732 -19.33 -21.65 11.12
CA ASN A 732 -19.84 -21.83 9.76
C ASN A 732 -18.76 -22.48 8.87
N ASP A 733 -19.18 -23.15 7.79
CA ASP A 733 -18.24 -23.89 6.91
C ASP A 733 -17.24 -22.96 6.21
N GLY A 734 -17.50 -21.64 6.14
CA GLY A 734 -16.62 -20.65 5.51
C GLY A 734 -15.46 -20.16 6.38
N MET A 735 -15.45 -20.46 7.68
CA MET A 735 -14.26 -20.26 8.55
C MET A 735 -13.28 -21.44 8.45
N ARG A 736 -13.59 -22.46 7.64
CA ARG A 736 -12.80 -23.69 7.54
C ARG A 736 -12.48 -24.07 6.11
N GLU A 737 -11.20 -23.99 5.74
CA GLU A 737 -10.72 -24.46 4.43
C GLU A 737 -10.22 -25.90 4.57
N LYS A 738 -10.66 -26.80 3.68
CA LYS A 738 -10.10 -28.16 3.61
C LYS A 738 -9.00 -28.21 2.55
N ILE A 739 -7.75 -28.30 2.99
CA ILE A 739 -6.59 -28.45 2.11
C ILE A 739 -6.06 -29.89 2.20
N GLY A 740 -6.30 -30.68 1.15
CA GLY A 740 -5.94 -32.10 1.14
C GLY A 740 -6.74 -32.91 2.17
N GLU A 741 -6.06 -33.45 3.18
CA GLU A 741 -6.69 -34.13 4.32
C GLU A 741 -6.84 -33.23 5.56
N GLU A 742 -6.23 -32.04 5.56
CA GLU A 742 -6.24 -31.10 6.69
C GLU A 742 -7.44 -30.14 6.60
N ILE A 743 -7.92 -29.70 7.76
CA ILE A 743 -8.91 -28.63 7.91
C ILE A 743 -8.19 -27.48 8.60
N ILE A 744 -8.06 -26.37 7.90
CA ILE A 744 -7.53 -25.10 8.41
C ILE A 744 -8.73 -24.31 8.95
N GLU A 745 -8.59 -23.74 10.13
CA GLU A 745 -9.58 -22.84 10.73
C GLU A 745 -8.99 -21.42 10.70
N HIS A 746 -9.71 -20.51 10.06
CA HIS A 746 -9.30 -19.12 9.87
C HIS A 746 -9.78 -18.22 11.01
N TYR A 747 -9.08 -17.08 11.18
CA TYR A 747 -9.41 -16.07 12.17
C TYR A 747 -9.39 -14.66 11.55
N ASP A 748 -10.28 -13.78 12.00
CA ASP A 748 -10.41 -12.40 11.49
C ASP A 748 -9.09 -11.59 11.59
N THR A 749 -8.18 -11.98 12.49
CA THR A 749 -6.83 -11.39 12.63
C THR A 749 -5.91 -11.68 11.43
N GLU A 750 -6.28 -12.60 10.55
CA GLU A 750 -5.56 -12.89 9.30
C GLU A 750 -5.83 -11.82 8.22
N VAL A 751 -6.93 -11.06 8.36
CA VAL A 751 -7.27 -9.95 7.49
C VAL A 751 -6.53 -8.70 7.96
N ASN A 752 -5.70 -8.13 7.08
CA ASN A 752 -4.92 -6.94 7.39
C ASN A 752 -5.49 -5.71 6.66
N VAL A 753 -6.27 -4.90 7.39
CA VAL A 753 -6.65 -3.55 6.96
C VAL A 753 -5.97 -2.57 7.90
N LYS A 754 -4.89 -1.93 7.44
CA LYS A 754 -4.09 -1.07 8.33
C LYS A 754 -4.84 0.22 8.66
N ASN A 755 -5.53 0.79 7.67
CA ASN A 755 -6.11 2.13 7.74
C ASN A 755 -5.04 3.15 8.18
N LYS A 756 -3.85 3.04 7.58
CA LYS A 756 -2.71 3.95 7.72
C LYS A 756 -1.70 3.71 6.61
N ASN A 757 -0.90 4.72 6.31
CA ASN A 757 0.15 4.69 5.28
C ASN A 757 1.00 3.41 5.34
N PHE A 758 1.35 2.90 4.17
CA PHE A 758 2.33 1.84 4.02
C PHE A 758 3.72 2.32 4.43
N SER A 759 4.36 1.50 5.26
CA SER A 759 5.74 1.62 5.69
C SER A 759 6.72 1.01 4.68
N SER A 760 6.22 0.15 3.80
CA SER A 760 6.99 -0.54 2.77
C SER A 760 6.07 -1.06 1.68
N VAL A 761 6.56 -1.07 0.43
CA VAL A 761 5.81 -1.62 -0.71
C VAL A 761 5.52 -3.12 -0.50
N GLY A 762 6.34 -3.82 0.29
CA GLY A 762 6.09 -5.22 0.65
C GLY A 762 4.89 -5.43 1.58
N GLU A 763 4.29 -4.41 2.16
CA GLU A 763 3.07 -4.57 2.97
C GLU A 763 1.85 -4.99 2.13
N ILE A 764 1.89 -4.75 0.81
CA ILE A 764 0.83 -5.11 -0.14
C ILE A 764 0.53 -6.62 -0.10
N PHE A 765 1.51 -7.48 0.21
CA PHE A 765 1.31 -8.95 0.29
C PHE A 765 0.32 -9.43 1.35
N PHE A 766 0.01 -8.56 2.31
CA PHE A 766 -0.84 -8.87 3.45
C PHE A 766 -2.25 -8.30 3.28
N ILE A 767 -2.47 -7.48 2.26
CA ILE A 767 -3.80 -6.93 1.96
C ILE A 767 -4.68 -8.04 1.37
N PRO A 768 -5.95 -8.16 1.83
CA PRO A 768 -6.88 -9.13 1.29
C PRO A 768 -7.15 -8.88 -0.20
N VAL A 769 -7.25 -9.96 -0.98
CA VAL A 769 -7.57 -9.85 -2.41
C VAL A 769 -9.07 -9.65 -2.66
N SER A 770 -9.91 -10.04 -1.70
CA SER A 770 -11.38 -9.97 -1.69
C SER A 770 -12.11 -10.77 -2.78
N THR A 771 -11.43 -11.18 -3.85
CA THR A 771 -11.99 -12.07 -4.88
C THR A 771 -11.95 -13.55 -4.50
N ASP A 772 -11.17 -13.87 -3.46
CA ASP A 772 -10.97 -15.21 -2.89
C ASP A 772 -11.03 -15.11 -1.37
N ASP A 773 -11.64 -16.11 -0.74
CA ASP A 773 -11.77 -16.19 0.71
C ASP A 773 -10.42 -16.49 1.37
N TRP A 774 -10.10 -15.73 2.41
CA TRP A 774 -8.90 -15.85 3.23
C TRP A 774 -7.58 -15.80 2.45
N LYS A 775 -7.59 -15.15 1.27
CA LYS A 775 -6.38 -14.95 0.46
C LYS A 775 -5.97 -13.48 0.45
N ASN A 776 -4.66 -13.28 0.50
CA ASN A 776 -4.04 -11.98 0.30
C ASN A 776 -3.52 -11.84 -1.12
N ILE A 777 -3.12 -10.63 -1.50
CA ILE A 777 -2.56 -10.35 -2.83
C ILE A 777 -1.39 -11.31 -3.12
N PRO A 778 -1.42 -12.03 -4.26
CA PRO A 778 -0.39 -13.01 -4.61
C PRO A 778 1.01 -12.40 -4.77
N ILE A 779 2.05 -13.18 -4.47
CA ILE A 779 3.44 -12.72 -4.56
C ILE A 779 3.79 -12.26 -5.98
N GLU A 780 3.31 -12.99 -6.99
CA GLU A 780 3.56 -12.66 -8.40
C GLU A 780 3.01 -11.29 -8.81
N ASP A 781 1.88 -10.87 -8.24
CA ASP A 781 1.24 -9.61 -8.61
C ASP A 781 1.93 -8.42 -7.95
N VAL A 782 2.34 -8.55 -6.68
CA VAL A 782 3.17 -7.51 -6.04
C VAL A 782 4.56 -7.44 -6.71
N ALA A 783 5.15 -8.56 -7.12
CA ALA A 783 6.43 -8.55 -7.82
C ALA A 783 6.40 -7.73 -9.12
N LYS A 784 5.28 -7.74 -9.86
CA LYS A 784 5.10 -6.97 -11.09
C LYS A 784 5.05 -5.45 -10.85
N ILE A 785 4.70 -5.01 -9.64
CA ILE A 785 4.53 -3.59 -9.30
C ILE A 785 5.54 -3.06 -8.28
N ALA A 786 6.29 -3.92 -7.60
CA ALA A 786 7.16 -3.53 -6.51
C ALA A 786 8.18 -2.45 -6.92
N ASP A 787 8.72 -2.57 -8.13
CA ASP A 787 9.67 -1.59 -8.66
C ASP A 787 9.01 -0.34 -9.27
N ARG A 788 7.69 -0.32 -9.43
CA ARG A 788 6.92 0.83 -9.95
C ARG A 788 6.40 1.76 -8.84
N LEU A 789 6.50 1.30 -7.59
CA LEU A 789 5.96 1.97 -6.42
C LEU A 789 7.09 2.42 -5.49
N THR A 790 6.81 3.47 -4.74
CA THR A 790 7.62 3.96 -3.64
C THR A 790 6.70 4.36 -2.48
N ILE A 791 7.24 4.57 -1.30
CA ILE A 791 6.53 5.23 -0.19
C ILE A 791 7.02 6.67 0.04
N SER A 792 8.13 7.03 -0.60
CA SER A 792 8.84 8.27 -0.34
C SER A 792 8.21 9.46 -1.06
N GLY A 793 7.80 10.45 -0.29
CA GLY A 793 7.38 11.78 -0.73
C GLY A 793 8.09 12.85 0.07
N ILE A 794 7.93 14.11 -0.32
CA ILE A 794 8.45 15.25 0.43
C ILE A 794 7.26 15.96 1.08
N ARG A 795 7.21 15.97 2.40
CA ARG A 795 6.24 16.73 3.20
C ARG A 795 6.87 18.07 3.56
N LEU A 796 6.15 19.16 3.34
CA LEU A 796 6.62 20.52 3.61
C LEU A 796 5.56 21.27 4.41
N GLU A 797 5.87 21.59 5.67
CA GLU A 797 4.94 22.26 6.58
C GLU A 797 4.60 23.68 6.13
N ALA A 798 3.37 24.14 6.41
CA ALA A 798 2.96 25.52 6.12
C ALA A 798 3.35 26.50 7.23
N GLU A 799 3.42 26.03 8.47
CA GLU A 799 3.81 26.86 9.60
C GLU A 799 5.20 27.46 9.38
N ASN A 800 5.38 28.73 9.77
CA ASN A 800 6.64 29.46 9.60
C ASN A 800 7.13 29.63 8.14
N LYS A 801 6.38 29.18 7.13
CA LYS A 801 6.70 29.36 5.69
C LYS A 801 5.89 30.46 5.01
N ILE A 802 5.03 31.14 5.77
CA ILE A 802 4.29 32.30 5.29
C ILE A 802 5.26 33.45 4.99
N VAL A 803 5.15 34.03 3.80
CA VAL A 803 6.00 35.14 3.37
C VAL A 803 5.61 36.38 4.16
N LYS A 804 6.60 36.95 4.85
CA LYS A 804 6.42 38.16 5.65
C LYS A 804 5.81 39.29 4.82
N ASP A 805 4.87 40.02 5.43
CA ASP A 805 4.11 41.12 4.81
C ASP A 805 3.18 40.68 3.67
N SER A 806 2.95 39.37 3.50
CA SER A 806 2.05 38.75 2.51
C SER A 806 1.07 37.74 3.15
N GLU A 807 0.85 37.85 4.46
CA GLU A 807 0.06 36.91 5.25
C GLU A 807 -1.44 37.10 5.08
N GLY A 808 -1.88 38.32 4.76
CA GLY A 808 -3.30 38.67 4.89
C GLY A 808 -3.77 38.50 6.34
N HIS A 809 -4.84 37.73 6.55
CA HIS A 809 -5.38 37.33 7.84
C HIS A 809 -5.06 35.87 8.17
N TRP A 810 -4.18 35.23 7.39
CA TRP A 810 -3.67 33.92 7.76
C TRP A 810 -2.76 34.06 8.99
N LYS A 811 -2.99 33.20 9.97
CA LYS A 811 -2.24 33.15 11.23
C LYS A 811 -1.98 31.70 11.58
N VAL A 812 -0.84 31.42 12.18
CA VAL A 812 -0.58 30.11 12.78
C VAL A 812 -1.41 30.02 14.07
N VAL A 813 -2.14 28.92 14.22
CA VAL A 813 -2.89 28.57 15.43
C VAL A 813 -2.65 27.10 15.78
N GLN A 814 -2.80 26.76 17.05
CA GLN A 814 -2.66 25.39 17.51
C GLN A 814 -4.02 24.69 17.56
N ARG A 815 -4.10 23.46 17.04
CA ARG A 815 -5.28 22.59 17.13
C ARG A 815 -5.49 22.08 18.56
N ALA A 816 -6.73 21.71 18.85
CA ALA A 816 -7.09 21.14 20.16
C ALA A 816 -6.74 19.65 20.31
N ALA A 817 -6.74 18.90 19.20
CA ALA A 817 -6.31 17.50 19.11
C ALA A 817 -6.23 17.10 17.61
N PRO A 818 -5.10 16.51 17.12
CA PRO A 818 -3.81 16.47 17.80
C PRO A 818 -3.30 17.91 18.07
N PHE A 819 -2.43 18.10 19.05
CA PHE A 819 -1.94 19.43 19.45
C PHE A 819 -0.89 19.98 18.46
N THR A 820 -1.30 20.23 17.21
CA THR A 820 -0.42 20.62 16.11
C THR A 820 -0.74 22.02 15.61
N ASP A 821 0.25 22.73 15.09
CA ASP A 821 0.06 24.04 14.48
C ASP A 821 -0.46 23.90 13.04
N TRP A 822 -1.22 24.90 12.57
CA TRP A 822 -1.66 25.05 11.18
C TRP A 822 -2.04 26.51 10.92
N CYS A 823 -2.17 26.88 9.65
CA CYS A 823 -2.59 28.23 9.26
C CYS A 823 -4.12 28.32 9.20
N GLU A 824 -4.72 29.28 9.89
CA GLU A 824 -6.16 29.59 9.86
C GLU A 824 -6.40 30.96 9.21
N ASN A 825 -7.46 31.07 8.40
CA ASN A 825 -8.00 32.34 7.92
C ASN A 825 -9.52 32.39 8.05
N GLY A 826 -10.04 33.42 8.74
CA GLY A 826 -11.47 33.62 8.96
C GLY A 826 -12.14 34.66 8.04
N LYS A 827 -11.52 35.01 6.91
CA LYS A 827 -11.99 36.06 6.01
C LYS A 827 -12.03 35.58 4.55
N LEU A 828 -13.23 35.47 4.00
CA LEU A 828 -13.46 35.12 2.60
C LEU A 828 -12.68 36.02 1.62
N ASP A 829 -12.16 35.41 0.56
CA ASP A 829 -11.34 35.99 -0.51
C ASP A 829 -9.99 36.58 -0.08
N ASP A 830 -9.62 36.43 1.19
CA ASP A 830 -8.33 36.88 1.70
C ASP A 830 -7.21 35.90 1.29
N ILE A 831 -6.02 36.44 0.99
CA ILE A 831 -4.93 35.70 0.34
C ILE A 831 -3.68 35.73 1.24
N GLY A 832 -3.07 34.57 1.43
CA GLY A 832 -1.73 34.41 2.01
C GLY A 832 -0.75 33.89 0.95
N THR A 833 0.56 34.06 1.17
CA THR A 833 1.63 33.53 0.31
C THR A 833 2.61 32.69 1.14
N TRP A 834 2.97 31.50 0.65
CA TRP A 834 3.94 30.60 1.28
C TRP A 834 5.10 30.30 0.34
N LYS A 835 6.28 30.10 0.91
CA LYS A 835 7.51 29.81 0.16
C LYS A 835 8.31 28.69 0.81
N TRP A 836 8.73 27.72 0.01
CA TRP A 836 9.69 26.68 0.34
C TRP A 836 10.89 26.71 -0.59
N ASP A 837 12.07 26.35 -0.09
CA ASP A 837 13.31 26.33 -0.85
C ASP A 837 14.25 25.14 -0.51
N VAL A 838 15.52 25.24 -0.91
CA VAL A 838 16.55 24.21 -0.72
C VAL A 838 16.70 23.81 0.75
N ALA A 839 16.56 24.76 1.68
CA ALA A 839 16.67 24.53 3.11
C ALA A 839 15.48 23.75 3.68
N ASP A 840 14.42 23.55 2.88
CA ASP A 840 13.27 22.71 3.22
C ASP A 840 13.35 21.32 2.55
N GLY A 841 14.49 20.98 1.94
CA GLY A 841 14.67 19.71 1.22
C GLY A 841 14.14 19.74 -0.22
N LEU A 842 13.71 20.89 -0.74
CA LEU A 842 13.15 21.01 -2.09
C LEU A 842 14.21 20.73 -3.18
N LYS A 843 13.87 19.85 -4.12
CA LYS A 843 14.71 19.51 -5.28
C LYS A 843 13.99 19.87 -6.59
N ASN A 844 14.78 19.98 -7.66
CA ASN A 844 14.21 20.12 -9.00
C ASN A 844 13.62 18.78 -9.44
N GLY A 845 12.53 18.81 -10.21
CA GLY A 845 11.92 17.61 -10.73
C GLY A 845 10.44 17.78 -11.06
N TYR A 846 9.81 16.63 -11.29
CA TYR A 846 8.37 16.52 -11.52
C TYR A 846 7.71 15.95 -10.27
N TYR A 847 6.60 16.55 -9.86
CA TYR A 847 5.88 16.16 -8.65
C TYR A 847 4.37 16.21 -8.88
N LYS A 848 3.62 15.38 -8.16
CA LYS A 848 2.21 15.63 -7.86
C LYS A 848 2.15 16.45 -6.59
N LEU A 849 1.52 17.62 -6.65
CA LEU A 849 1.28 18.48 -5.50
C LEU A 849 -0.06 18.11 -4.86
N LYS A 850 -0.01 17.77 -3.57
CA LYS A 850 -1.17 17.61 -2.70
C LYS A 850 -1.10 18.64 -1.58
N ILE A 851 -2.23 19.24 -1.25
CA ILE A 851 -2.33 20.34 -0.30
C ILE A 851 -3.30 19.92 0.80
N PHE A 852 -2.93 20.11 2.06
CA PHE A 852 -3.73 19.63 3.20
C PHE A 852 -4.35 20.79 3.96
N GLY A 853 -5.63 20.64 4.34
CA GLY A 853 -6.44 21.64 5.02
C GLY A 853 -7.46 20.99 5.96
N GLU A 854 -8.58 21.68 6.23
CA GLU A 854 -9.72 21.07 6.94
C GLU A 854 -10.80 20.67 5.93
N GLU A 855 -11.44 19.52 6.17
CA GLU A 855 -12.50 19.03 5.29
C GLU A 855 -13.63 20.05 5.16
N SER A 856 -14.23 20.14 3.96
CA SER A 856 -15.32 21.07 3.63
C SER A 856 -14.94 22.55 3.59
N GLU A 857 -13.69 22.94 3.91
CA GLU A 857 -13.24 24.33 3.84
C GLU A 857 -12.50 24.63 2.54
N ALA A 858 -13.20 25.30 1.62
CA ALA A 858 -12.67 25.49 0.28
C ALA A 858 -11.55 26.54 0.20
N ILE A 859 -10.49 26.23 -0.55
CA ILE A 859 -9.37 27.13 -0.86
C ILE A 859 -9.15 27.23 -2.36
N ALA A 860 -8.54 28.32 -2.83
CA ALA A 860 -8.09 28.45 -4.21
C ALA A 860 -6.59 28.74 -4.23
N ILE A 861 -5.87 28.11 -5.16
CA ILE A 861 -4.40 28.13 -5.20
C ILE A 861 -3.91 28.82 -6.47
N SER A 862 -2.81 29.55 -6.35
CA SER A 862 -2.05 30.13 -7.47
C SER A 862 -0.56 29.87 -7.21
N VAL A 863 0.21 29.59 -8.27
CA VAL A 863 1.61 29.14 -8.19
C VAL A 863 2.51 30.13 -8.91
N HIS A 864 3.66 30.44 -8.33
CA HIS A 864 4.68 31.30 -8.92
C HIS A 864 5.54 30.53 -9.93
N LEU A 865 5.69 31.09 -11.14
CA LEU A 865 6.41 30.49 -12.26
C LEU A 865 7.81 31.10 -12.43
N GLU A 866 8.65 30.42 -13.20
CA GLU A 866 10.04 30.81 -13.50
C GLU A 866 10.15 32.16 -14.24
N ASP A 867 9.11 32.60 -14.94
CA ASP A 867 9.05 33.89 -15.64
C ASP A 867 8.59 35.06 -14.74
N ASP A 868 8.60 34.87 -13.42
CA ASP A 868 8.12 35.78 -12.38
C ASP A 868 6.61 36.11 -12.48
N THR A 869 5.82 35.27 -13.14
CA THR A 869 4.35 35.39 -13.18
C THR A 869 3.65 34.42 -12.23
N TRP A 870 2.37 34.68 -11.96
CA TRP A 870 1.51 33.83 -11.14
C TRP A 870 0.45 33.17 -12.02
N THR A 871 0.20 31.89 -11.82
CA THR A 871 -0.94 31.21 -12.47
C THR A 871 -2.27 31.84 -12.02
N PRO A 872 -3.34 31.81 -12.84
CA PRO A 872 -4.67 32.12 -12.36
C PRO A 872 -5.03 31.25 -11.16
N PHE A 873 -5.79 31.79 -10.20
CA PHE A 873 -6.33 30.98 -9.12
C PHE A 873 -7.17 29.83 -9.69
N THR A 874 -6.99 28.64 -9.11
CA THR A 874 -7.87 27.50 -9.35
C THR A 874 -9.32 27.88 -9.00
N PRO A 875 -10.31 27.13 -9.51
CA PRO A 875 -11.62 27.06 -8.86
C PRO A 875 -11.46 26.73 -7.36
N ALA A 876 -12.49 27.03 -6.57
CA ALA A 876 -12.51 26.62 -5.16
C ALA A 876 -12.36 25.09 -5.09
N LEU A 877 -11.31 24.63 -4.41
CA LEU A 877 -10.99 23.24 -4.16
C LEU A 877 -11.28 22.96 -2.69
N THR A 878 -12.04 21.90 -2.44
CA THR A 878 -12.43 21.50 -1.09
C THR A 878 -11.64 20.25 -0.71
N PRO A 879 -10.97 20.22 0.45
CA PRO A 879 -10.30 19.01 0.94
C PRO A 879 -11.29 17.86 1.08
N GLY A 880 -10.85 16.65 0.71
CA GLY A 880 -11.60 15.41 0.85
C GLY A 880 -11.59 14.85 2.28
N PRO A 881 -12.09 13.61 2.48
CA PRO A 881 -12.09 12.92 3.77
C PRO A 881 -10.68 12.78 4.36
N ASP A 882 -9.70 12.50 3.51
CA ASP A 882 -8.26 12.48 3.79
C ASP A 882 -7.65 13.86 4.10
N LYS A 883 -8.48 14.91 4.21
CA LYS A 883 -8.10 16.32 4.40
C LYS A 883 -7.20 16.90 3.31
N GLY A 884 -7.10 16.21 2.17
CA GLY A 884 -6.20 16.53 1.08
C GLY A 884 -6.92 17.11 -0.13
N ILE A 885 -6.21 17.96 -0.87
CA ILE A 885 -6.58 18.46 -2.19
C ILE A 885 -5.51 18.02 -3.17
N ASN A 886 -5.90 17.22 -4.16
CA ASN A 886 -5.05 16.91 -5.30
C ASN A 886 -4.99 18.11 -6.26
N PHE A 887 -3.97 18.96 -6.12
CA PHE A 887 -3.75 20.09 -7.03
C PHE A 887 -3.37 19.61 -8.44
N GLY A 888 -2.58 18.54 -8.52
CA GLY A 888 -2.14 17.92 -9.77
C GLY A 888 -0.63 18.02 -9.98
N ASN A 889 -0.19 17.84 -11.21
CA ASN A 889 1.23 17.81 -11.54
C ASN A 889 1.85 19.21 -11.54
N ILE A 890 3.03 19.35 -10.95
CA ILE A 890 3.86 20.56 -10.97
C ILE A 890 5.29 20.23 -11.40
N GLU A 891 5.97 21.24 -11.90
CA GLU A 891 7.37 21.17 -12.31
C GLU A 891 8.18 22.19 -11.49
N ILE A 892 9.31 21.76 -10.93
CA ILE A 892 10.19 22.62 -10.14
C ILE A 892 11.56 22.65 -10.79
N GLY A 893 12.02 23.82 -11.24
CA GLY A 893 13.36 24.01 -11.77
C GLY A 893 13.70 23.14 -12.99
N THR A 894 12.69 22.82 -13.81
CA THR A 894 12.84 22.05 -15.06
C THR A 894 13.26 22.92 -16.24
N GLY A 895 13.16 24.26 -16.11
CA GLY A 895 13.44 25.21 -17.19
C GLY A 895 12.27 25.36 -18.19
N SER A 896 11.12 24.74 -17.91
CA SER A 896 9.92 24.85 -18.75
C SER A 896 9.12 26.10 -18.43
N VAL A 897 8.26 26.55 -19.34
CA VAL A 897 7.41 27.75 -19.15
C VAL A 897 6.35 27.59 -18.05
N VAL A 898 6.08 26.36 -17.60
CA VAL A 898 5.15 26.06 -16.51
C VAL A 898 5.89 25.66 -15.22
N SER A 899 7.23 25.74 -15.23
CA SER A 899 8.08 25.40 -14.10
C SER A 899 8.08 26.51 -13.06
N THR A 900 8.22 26.14 -11.79
CA THR A 900 8.62 27.09 -10.74
C THR A 900 10.13 27.36 -10.81
N PRO A 901 10.63 28.46 -10.21
CA PRO A 901 12.06 28.73 -10.18
C PRO A 901 12.86 27.57 -9.56
N SER A 902 14.13 27.43 -9.97
CA SER A 902 14.96 26.30 -9.51
C SER A 902 15.05 26.23 -7.99
N ARG A 903 14.66 25.06 -7.47
CA ARG A 903 14.62 24.72 -6.03
C ARG A 903 13.85 25.73 -5.18
N VAL A 904 12.81 26.36 -5.75
CA VAL A 904 11.89 27.25 -5.03
C VAL A 904 10.46 26.92 -5.45
N LEU A 905 9.57 26.79 -4.46
CA LEU A 905 8.14 26.69 -4.65
C LEU A 905 7.47 27.81 -3.86
N GLU A 906 6.74 28.69 -4.55
CA GLU A 906 5.98 29.76 -3.91
C GLU A 906 4.51 29.66 -4.36
N ILE A 907 3.59 29.61 -3.41
CA ILE A 907 2.15 29.46 -3.66
C ILE A 907 1.35 30.53 -2.91
N LYS A 908 0.26 30.97 -3.54
CA LYS A 908 -0.78 31.79 -2.93
C LYS A 908 -1.98 30.92 -2.62
N ILE A 909 -2.52 31.08 -1.41
CA ILE A 909 -3.75 30.41 -1.00
C ILE A 909 -4.79 31.46 -0.64
N LYS A 910 -5.94 31.38 -1.31
CA LYS A 910 -7.10 32.23 -1.09
C LYS A 910 -8.17 31.44 -0.34
N ASN A 911 -8.65 31.98 0.78
CA ASN A 911 -9.84 31.48 1.45
C ASN A 911 -11.05 31.62 0.51
N SER A 912 -11.61 30.50 0.06
CA SER A 912 -12.76 30.45 -0.85
C SER A 912 -13.95 29.74 -0.20
N SER A 913 -13.92 29.56 1.12
CA SER A 913 -14.86 28.75 1.86
C SER A 913 -16.13 29.55 2.18
N ASP A 914 -17.30 28.99 1.87
CA ASP A 914 -18.59 29.62 2.16
C ASP A 914 -18.84 29.78 3.67
N THR A 915 -18.15 29.02 4.52
CA THR A 915 -18.19 29.17 5.98
C THR A 915 -17.45 30.43 6.47
N GLY A 916 -16.62 31.02 5.60
CA GLY A 916 -15.71 32.12 5.92
C GLY A 916 -14.40 31.67 6.58
N ALA A 917 -14.29 30.42 7.03
CA ALA A 917 -13.07 29.85 7.61
C ALA A 917 -12.39 28.91 6.61
N ALA A 918 -11.06 29.00 6.53
CA ALA A 918 -10.21 28.08 5.78
C ALA A 918 -8.94 27.79 6.56
N HIS A 919 -8.53 26.52 6.54
CA HIS A 919 -7.28 26.07 7.12
C HIS A 919 -6.31 25.52 6.07
N PHE A 920 -5.02 25.70 6.33
CA PHE A 920 -3.92 25.18 5.52
C PHE A 920 -2.81 24.66 6.42
N ASP A 921 -2.48 23.39 6.24
CA ASP A 921 -1.67 22.59 7.15
C ASP A 921 -0.24 22.40 6.60
N PHE A 922 -0.12 21.69 5.48
CA PHE A 922 1.14 21.41 4.81
C PHE A 922 0.89 21.08 3.34
N ILE A 923 1.96 21.00 2.57
CA ILE A 923 1.93 20.42 1.23
C ILE A 923 2.73 19.12 1.19
N ARG A 924 2.39 18.28 0.21
CA ARG A 924 3.14 17.07 -0.10
C ARG A 924 3.47 17.04 -1.58
N LEU A 925 4.71 16.69 -1.87
CA LEU A 925 5.24 16.51 -3.21
C LEU A 925 5.56 15.03 -3.41
N ASP A 926 4.83 14.38 -4.32
CA ASP A 926 4.95 12.94 -4.53
C ASP A 926 5.32 12.59 -5.98
N PRO A 927 6.24 11.62 -6.18
CA PRO A 927 7.15 11.06 -5.19
C PRO A 927 8.36 11.99 -4.90
N ALA A 928 9.23 11.58 -3.99
CA ALA A 928 10.60 12.12 -3.95
C ALA A 928 11.35 11.76 -5.25
N ASN A 929 12.07 12.72 -5.85
CA ASN A 929 12.79 12.50 -7.13
C ASN A 929 14.15 11.79 -6.97
N ASN A 930 14.75 11.82 -5.77
CA ASN A 930 16.00 11.12 -5.47
C ASN A 930 15.90 10.48 -4.10
N LEU A 931 16.55 9.33 -3.94
CA LEU A 931 16.65 8.58 -2.70
C LEU A 931 18.12 8.25 -2.45
N TYR A 932 18.50 8.23 -1.18
CA TYR A 932 19.89 8.12 -0.75
C TYR A 932 20.11 6.87 0.07
N GLY A 933 21.28 6.25 -0.06
CA GLY A 933 21.69 5.12 0.77
C GLY A 933 21.11 3.75 0.38
N ARG A 934 20.27 3.66 -0.67
CA ARG A 934 19.81 2.37 -1.21
C ARG A 934 21.01 1.53 -1.67
N ILE A 935 20.88 0.21 -1.54
CA ILE A 935 21.92 -0.75 -1.90
C ILE A 935 21.59 -1.39 -3.26
N ASN A 936 22.46 -1.22 -4.25
CA ASN A 936 22.36 -1.96 -5.50
C ASN A 936 22.71 -3.43 -5.27
N ILE A 937 21.69 -4.27 -5.27
CA ILE A 937 21.80 -5.71 -5.00
C ILE A 937 22.51 -6.51 -6.09
N ASN A 938 22.79 -5.92 -7.25
CA ASN A 938 23.55 -6.54 -8.34
C ASN A 938 25.07 -6.28 -8.24
N THR A 939 25.47 -5.28 -7.47
CA THR A 939 26.88 -4.85 -7.34
C THR A 939 27.40 -4.91 -5.90
N ALA A 940 26.50 -4.89 -4.89
CA ALA A 940 26.88 -4.93 -3.49
C ALA A 940 27.71 -6.17 -3.12
N SER A 941 28.65 -6.01 -2.19
CA SER A 941 29.43 -7.13 -1.68
C SER A 941 28.61 -7.94 -0.67
N LYS A 942 29.03 -9.19 -0.39
CA LYS A 942 28.40 -10.02 0.67
C LYS A 942 28.33 -9.28 2.00
N ARG A 943 29.43 -8.59 2.36
CA ARG A 943 29.56 -7.81 3.58
C ARG A 943 28.52 -6.69 3.69
N VAL A 944 28.20 -6.03 2.58
CA VAL A 944 27.16 -4.98 2.52
C VAL A 944 25.78 -5.62 2.52
N LEU A 945 25.56 -6.71 1.78
CA LEU A 945 24.25 -7.38 1.75
C LEU A 945 23.81 -7.92 3.12
N THR A 946 24.74 -8.36 3.96
CA THR A 946 24.40 -8.87 5.31
C THR A 946 24.04 -7.77 6.30
N THR A 947 24.14 -6.49 5.94
CA THR A 947 23.63 -5.38 6.78
C THR A 947 22.13 -5.16 6.60
N LEU A 948 21.55 -5.71 5.52
CA LEU A 948 20.11 -5.68 5.30
C LEU A 948 19.38 -6.46 6.39
N PRO A 949 18.26 -5.93 6.92
CA PRO A 949 17.38 -6.65 7.82
C PRO A 949 17.03 -8.06 7.33
N GLY A 950 17.16 -9.03 8.23
CA GLY A 950 16.83 -10.42 7.91
C GLY A 950 17.72 -11.08 6.85
N ILE A 951 18.86 -10.50 6.43
CA ILE A 951 19.77 -11.15 5.48
C ILE A 951 21.01 -11.68 6.22
N ASP A 952 21.19 -13.00 6.18
CA ASP A 952 22.37 -13.69 6.70
C ASP A 952 23.38 -14.03 5.60
N ASP A 953 24.49 -14.65 5.96
CA ASP A 953 25.55 -15.02 5.01
C ASP A 953 25.07 -15.96 3.90
N VAL A 954 24.11 -16.85 4.19
CA VAL A 954 23.59 -17.82 3.23
C VAL A 954 22.67 -17.14 2.24
N LEU A 955 21.78 -16.26 2.72
CA LEU A 955 20.90 -15.47 1.88
C LEU A 955 21.68 -14.45 1.03
N ALA A 956 22.72 -13.83 1.58
CA ALA A 956 23.61 -12.96 0.82
C ALA A 956 24.33 -13.72 -0.31
N ASP A 957 24.83 -14.93 -0.05
CA ASP A 957 25.39 -15.80 -1.10
C ASP A 957 24.33 -16.18 -2.14
N ASN A 958 23.09 -16.47 -1.72
CA ASN A 958 21.99 -16.77 -2.63
C ASN A 958 21.68 -15.58 -3.55
N ILE A 959 21.65 -14.35 -3.03
CA ILE A 959 21.48 -13.13 -3.82
C ILE A 959 22.60 -13.04 -4.85
N ILE A 960 23.87 -13.12 -4.43
CA ILE A 960 25.03 -13.01 -5.32
C ILE A 960 25.00 -14.06 -6.43
N ASN A 961 24.73 -15.32 -6.09
CA ASN A 961 24.72 -16.43 -7.04
C ASN A 961 23.56 -16.38 -8.05
N ASN A 962 22.54 -15.56 -7.79
CA ASN A 962 21.34 -15.43 -8.62
C ASN A 962 21.28 -14.10 -9.40
N ARG A 963 22.31 -13.26 -9.33
CA ARG A 963 22.44 -12.08 -10.19
C ARG A 963 22.45 -12.51 -11.68
N VAL A 964 21.99 -11.69 -12.61
CA VAL A 964 21.50 -10.30 -12.45
C VAL A 964 19.98 -10.26 -12.19
N PHE A 965 19.54 -9.39 -11.29
CA PHE A 965 18.13 -9.08 -11.02
C PHE A 965 17.71 -7.81 -11.75
N GLY A 966 16.42 -7.71 -12.07
CA GLY A 966 15.76 -6.55 -12.66
C GLY A 966 15.01 -6.87 -13.94
N ASN A 967 15.46 -7.87 -14.70
CA ASN A 967 14.86 -8.30 -15.96
C ASN A 967 14.88 -9.82 -16.15
N LYS A 968 14.71 -10.60 -15.08
CA LYS A 968 14.58 -12.05 -15.19
C LYS A 968 13.36 -12.41 -16.05
N ALA A 969 13.52 -13.43 -16.87
CA ALA A 969 12.53 -13.89 -17.84
C ALA A 969 12.03 -12.78 -18.81
N SER A 970 12.82 -11.72 -19.02
CA SER A 970 12.44 -10.56 -19.85
C SER A 970 11.20 -9.81 -19.33
N LEU A 971 10.97 -9.87 -18.02
CA LEU A 971 9.79 -9.31 -17.36
C LEU A 971 10.02 -7.94 -16.72
N ASN A 972 11.25 -7.41 -16.73
CA ASN A 972 11.53 -6.04 -16.28
C ASN A 972 10.93 -5.68 -14.90
N MET A 973 10.98 -6.60 -13.92
CA MET A 973 10.33 -6.44 -12.61
C MET A 973 11.19 -5.71 -11.57
N GLY A 974 12.39 -5.26 -11.94
CA GLY A 974 13.29 -4.55 -11.02
C GLY A 974 13.59 -5.37 -9.76
N ILE A 975 13.42 -4.75 -8.60
CA ILE A 975 13.55 -5.42 -7.29
C ILE A 975 12.54 -6.56 -7.08
N GLY A 976 11.41 -6.57 -7.81
CA GLY A 976 10.40 -7.62 -7.76
C GLY A 976 10.91 -9.00 -8.18
N ASP A 977 12.00 -9.07 -8.95
CA ASP A 977 12.66 -10.34 -9.29
C ASP A 977 13.10 -11.14 -8.04
N LEU A 978 13.42 -10.47 -6.93
CA LEU A 978 13.91 -11.14 -5.73
C LEU A 978 12.86 -12.07 -5.16
N ILE A 979 11.61 -11.60 -5.08
CA ILE A 979 10.57 -12.35 -4.39
C ILE A 979 10.01 -13.52 -5.21
N THR A 980 10.08 -13.42 -6.54
CA THR A 980 9.71 -14.52 -7.45
C THR A 980 10.69 -15.70 -7.43
N THR A 981 11.89 -15.49 -6.86
CA THR A 981 12.91 -16.53 -6.74
C THR A 981 12.93 -17.13 -5.32
N GLN A 982 13.83 -18.08 -5.06
CA GLN A 982 14.00 -18.69 -3.74
C GLN A 982 15.09 -17.98 -2.89
N VAL A 983 15.55 -16.79 -3.31
CA VAL A 983 16.71 -16.12 -2.67
C VAL A 983 16.40 -15.55 -1.29
N LEU A 984 15.14 -15.23 -0.99
CA LEU A 984 14.68 -14.69 0.30
C LEU A 984 14.10 -15.77 1.23
N GLY A 985 14.20 -17.04 0.86
CA GLY A 985 13.65 -18.15 1.65
C GLY A 985 12.85 -19.13 0.81
N SER A 986 12.53 -20.27 1.42
CA SER A 986 11.82 -21.38 0.77
C SER A 986 10.30 -21.33 0.91
N THR A 987 9.78 -20.53 1.85
CA THR A 987 8.34 -20.37 2.09
C THR A 987 7.87 -18.98 1.67
N ASP A 988 6.60 -18.86 1.28
CA ASP A 988 6.02 -17.57 0.92
C ASP A 988 6.00 -16.60 2.11
N THR A 989 5.78 -17.08 3.32
CA THR A 989 5.85 -16.28 4.55
C THR A 989 7.24 -15.66 4.74
N ASP A 990 8.32 -16.45 4.60
CA ASP A 990 9.68 -15.94 4.73
C ASP A 990 9.97 -14.87 3.68
N LYS A 991 9.57 -15.14 2.42
CA LYS A 991 9.77 -14.22 1.29
C LYS A 991 9.04 -12.90 1.51
N LYS A 992 7.75 -12.95 1.89
CA LYS A 992 6.93 -11.76 2.16
C LYS A 992 7.51 -10.93 3.29
N ASN A 993 7.83 -11.55 4.42
CA ASN A 993 8.38 -10.86 5.59
C ASN A 993 9.73 -10.20 5.28
N ARG A 994 10.68 -10.93 4.68
CA ARG A 994 12.01 -10.36 4.35
C ARG A 994 11.91 -9.29 3.28
N PHE A 995 11.08 -9.48 2.25
CA PHE A 995 10.91 -8.46 1.21
C PHE A 995 10.30 -7.17 1.78
N ARG A 996 9.30 -7.29 2.67
CA ARG A 996 8.75 -6.14 3.41
C ARG A 996 9.86 -5.34 4.10
N GLN A 997 10.79 -6.01 4.76
CA GLN A 997 11.87 -5.38 5.51
C GLN A 997 12.96 -4.72 4.64
N ILE A 998 13.13 -5.12 3.38
CA ILE A 998 14.25 -4.65 2.55
C ILE A 998 13.84 -3.86 1.31
N SER A 999 12.56 -3.88 0.90
CA SER A 999 12.17 -3.40 -0.44
C SER A 999 12.49 -1.92 -0.69
N ASN A 1000 12.44 -1.06 0.34
CA ASN A 1000 12.82 0.35 0.24
C ASN A 1000 14.34 0.60 0.40
N LEU A 1001 15.09 -0.39 0.87
CA LEU A 1001 16.53 -0.30 1.16
C LEU A 1001 17.39 -0.73 -0.03
N ILE A 1002 16.79 -1.35 -1.04
CA ILE A 1002 17.48 -1.94 -2.18
C ILE A 1002 17.09 -1.28 -3.49
N THR A 1003 17.97 -1.39 -4.47
CA THR A 1003 17.74 -0.97 -5.85
C THR A 1003 18.46 -1.90 -6.82
N VAL A 1004 18.12 -1.82 -8.11
CA VAL A 1004 18.89 -2.42 -9.21
C VAL A 1004 19.57 -1.36 -10.08
N HIS A 1005 19.46 -0.08 -9.70
CA HIS A 1005 19.96 1.08 -10.42
C HIS A 1005 21.22 1.65 -9.75
N SER A 1006 22.04 2.33 -10.55
CA SER A 1006 23.19 3.09 -10.10
C SER A 1006 23.35 4.38 -10.89
N ASP A 1007 23.60 5.48 -10.20
CA ASP A 1007 23.87 6.77 -10.85
C ASP A 1007 25.26 7.33 -10.52
N CYS A 1008 25.85 6.92 -9.41
CA CYS A 1008 27.16 7.36 -8.96
C CYS A 1008 28.21 6.25 -9.07
N TYR A 1009 29.34 6.54 -9.72
CA TYR A 1009 30.43 5.60 -9.92
C TYR A 1009 31.76 6.20 -9.50
N ARG A 1010 32.58 5.34 -8.90
CA ARG A 1010 33.98 5.59 -8.56
C ARG A 1010 34.87 5.11 -9.70
N ILE A 1011 35.62 6.02 -10.29
CA ILE A 1011 36.59 5.73 -11.35
C ILE A 1011 38.01 5.86 -10.79
N ILE A 1012 38.75 4.76 -10.78
CA ILE A 1012 40.14 4.70 -10.32
C ILE A 1012 41.02 4.38 -11.53
N VAL A 1013 42.01 5.24 -11.81
CA VAL A 1013 42.87 5.07 -12.98
C VAL A 1013 44.33 5.16 -12.59
N THR A 1014 45.11 4.16 -12.99
CA THR A 1014 46.56 4.18 -12.94
C THR A 1014 47.12 4.38 -14.35
N GLY A 1015 47.81 5.48 -14.60
CA GLY A 1015 48.45 5.81 -15.87
C GLY A 1015 49.97 5.77 -15.75
N GLN A 1016 50.64 5.18 -16.74
CA GLN A 1016 52.09 5.03 -16.80
C GLN A 1016 52.66 5.56 -18.10
N ALA A 1017 53.62 6.50 -18.01
CA ALA A 1017 54.42 6.94 -19.14
C ALA A 1017 55.54 5.92 -19.41
N LEU A 1018 55.69 5.51 -20.67
CA LEU A 1018 56.61 4.45 -21.07
C LEU A 1018 57.65 4.94 -22.08
N GLU A 1019 58.88 4.45 -21.94
CA GLU A 1019 59.90 4.53 -22.99
C GLU A 1019 60.57 3.17 -23.14
N LYS A 1020 60.47 2.58 -24.34
CA LYS A 1020 61.02 1.24 -24.66
C LYS A 1020 60.59 0.17 -23.64
N GLY A 1021 59.35 0.24 -23.17
CA GLY A 1021 58.76 -0.70 -22.21
C GLY A 1021 59.15 -0.45 -20.74
N LYS A 1022 59.95 0.58 -20.43
CA LYS A 1022 60.29 0.95 -19.06
C LYS A 1022 59.35 2.05 -18.56
N VAL A 1023 58.85 1.90 -17.33
CA VAL A 1023 58.03 2.92 -16.64
C VAL A 1023 58.91 4.11 -16.27
N LEU A 1024 58.55 5.29 -16.77
CA LEU A 1024 59.24 6.55 -16.48
C LEU A 1024 58.57 7.32 -15.35
N ALA A 1025 57.23 7.32 -15.33
CA ALA A 1025 56.40 7.91 -14.31
C ALA A 1025 55.05 7.18 -14.23
N GLU A 1026 54.42 7.27 -13.06
CA GLU A 1026 53.09 6.71 -12.80
C GLU A 1026 52.24 7.76 -12.09
N LYS A 1027 50.95 7.79 -12.40
CA LYS A 1027 49.97 8.63 -11.72
C LYS A 1027 48.68 7.85 -11.50
N LYS A 1028 48.24 7.79 -10.24
CA LYS A 1028 46.91 7.30 -9.88
C LYS A 1028 45.96 8.48 -9.69
N ILE A 1029 44.76 8.39 -10.26
CA ILE A 1029 43.68 9.39 -10.13
C ILE A 1029 42.42 8.67 -9.66
N TRP A 1030 41.67 9.34 -8.79
CA TRP A 1030 40.39 8.90 -8.27
C TRP A 1030 39.35 9.98 -8.56
N VAL A 1031 38.22 9.60 -9.17
CA VAL A 1031 37.14 10.50 -9.56
C VAL A 1031 35.81 9.85 -9.20
N VAL A 1032 34.88 10.63 -8.66
CA VAL A 1032 33.47 10.23 -8.56
C VAL A 1032 32.73 10.87 -9.72
N PHE A 1033 31.90 10.09 -10.40
CA PHE A 1033 31.15 10.50 -11.56
C PHE A 1033 29.68 10.12 -11.38
N GLU A 1034 28.82 11.13 -11.40
CA GLU A 1034 27.37 11.00 -11.50
C GLU A 1034 26.98 10.98 -12.98
N ARG A 1035 26.25 9.94 -13.41
CA ARG A 1035 26.01 9.58 -14.82
C ARG A 1035 25.02 10.49 -15.55
#